data_AF-A0A523VL72-F1
#
_entry.id   AF-A0A523VL72-F1
#
_cell.length_a   1.000
_cell.length_b   1.000
_cell.length_c   1.000
_cell.angle_alpha   90.00
_cell.angle_beta   90.00
_cell.angle_gamma   90.00
#
_symmetry.space_group_name_H-M   'P 1'
#
loop_
_entity.id
_entity.type
_entity.pdbx_description
1 polymer ?
#
loop_
_entity_poly.entity_id
_entity_poly.type
_entity_poly.pdbx_seq_one_letter_code
_entity_poly.pdbx_strand_id
1 'polypeptide(L)'
;EAIIAREHEGTIQPTIFYNDLRAFGKGFESYYESAKNKFGVRYIRGIPSAVKELQQSRNLLLEYTGEDGQKVQEEFDMVVLSVGLQPLASSKDLAEKLGIELDKFGFCQTEELAPNITSRDGIYVAGAFDAPMDIPESVMSASSAACLASQEIAEARGTMVKEKEYPPEIDVNGQEPRVGVFVCRCGSNIARVVDVPAVAEYASTLPYVVHAEENLYSCSTDTQSKIINAIKEKGLNRVVVASCSPRTHESLFQDTIREGCLNKYLFEMANIRDQCSWVHATHMPEATEKAKDLVRMAVARAVTLEPLHQSPAEIKRRGLVIGGGVSGMTAALELARQGYEAVLVEREKELGGNLQRIYYTADGADPQALLASMIEQVEKEPKITVYKGAEIKKFSGFLGNYATEIITDTGDNVEVEHGVVILATGGTEYKPTEYLYGQSDKVLTQLELEKNIAEGNEKIKKLDSVVMIQCVGSREEEHMYCSRVCCTQATTNAIKLKGRNPDTEVYILYRDMRTYGMNELLYRQAREKGITFIRYEAEKKPEVSEKNGKLKVNVFDSTLGTEILLEPGLLVLSSAIRPQADAEEFASKLKLPLTQDKFYMEAHMKLRPLDFVSEGMYLCGLAHSPKSISESIVQARGTVSRAMTILSQPYLMVGGVVSVVDPDRCAACLTCVRSCPFDVPKINDEGVAYIEAAACQGCGICASLCPRKAIKLQHYSDEQVMAKSAVLCQA
;
A
#
# COMPACT_ATOMS: atom_id res chain seq x y z
N GLU A 1 -2.12 17.45 8.31
CA GLU A 1 -2.18 18.93 8.18
C GLU A 1 -1.49 19.64 9.33
N ALA A 2 -1.88 19.38 10.59
CA ALA A 2 -1.25 20.01 11.77
C ALA A 2 0.30 19.91 11.79
N ILE A 3 0.86 18.72 11.56
CA ILE A 3 2.32 18.53 11.48
C ILE A 3 2.93 19.37 10.35
N ILE A 4 2.37 19.27 9.15
CA ILE A 4 2.84 19.99 7.96
C ILE A 4 2.83 21.51 8.20
N ALA A 5 1.74 22.04 8.76
CA ALA A 5 1.63 23.46 9.09
C ALA A 5 2.77 23.91 10.02
N ARG A 6 3.06 23.13 11.08
CA ARG A 6 4.14 23.43 12.02
C ARG A 6 5.54 23.26 11.43
N GLU A 7 5.73 22.31 10.51
CA GLU A 7 6.99 22.16 9.78
C GLU A 7 7.26 23.36 8.84
N HIS A 8 6.21 23.94 8.26
CA HIS A 8 6.33 25.14 7.42
C HIS A 8 6.48 26.42 8.24
N GLU A 9 5.79 26.54 9.38
CA GLU A 9 5.85 27.70 10.27
C GLU A 9 5.86 27.26 11.73
N GLY A 10 7.04 27.31 12.35
CA GLY A 10 7.29 26.76 13.69
C GLY A 10 6.54 27.47 14.82
N THR A 11 5.99 28.66 14.57
CA THR A 11 5.19 29.42 15.53
C THR A 11 3.75 28.92 15.65
N ILE A 12 3.26 28.11 14.71
CA ILE A 12 1.90 27.54 14.76
C ILE A 12 1.77 26.58 15.94
N GLN A 13 0.72 26.78 16.74
CA GLN A 13 0.35 25.94 17.88
C GLN A 13 -0.91 25.13 17.56
N PRO A 14 -0.79 24.01 16.82
CA PRO A 14 -1.97 23.27 16.38
C PRO A 14 -2.65 22.57 17.57
N THR A 15 -3.96 22.80 17.69
CA THR A 15 -4.82 22.15 18.68
C THR A 15 -5.97 21.43 17.96
N ILE A 16 -6.12 20.13 18.23
CA ILE A 16 -7.16 19.27 17.65
C ILE A 16 -8.15 18.92 18.74
N PHE A 17 -9.39 19.40 18.59
CA PHE A 17 -10.51 19.03 19.44
C PHE A 17 -11.19 17.76 18.91
N TYR A 18 -11.47 16.80 19.79
CA TYR A 18 -12.07 15.52 19.40
C TYR A 18 -12.97 14.94 20.49
N ASN A 19 -13.91 14.05 20.12
CA ASN A 19 -14.74 13.33 21.09
C ASN A 19 -14.13 11.95 21.44
N ASP A 20 -13.96 11.09 20.44
CA ASP A 20 -13.05 9.93 20.52
C ASP A 20 -12.21 9.86 19.25
N LEU A 21 -10.98 9.40 19.38
CA LEU A 21 -10.07 9.35 18.25
C LEU A 21 -10.27 8.06 17.44
N ARG A 22 -10.79 8.18 16.22
CA ARG A 22 -10.89 7.07 15.24
C ARG A 22 -9.66 7.01 14.33
N ALA A 23 -8.46 7.01 14.92
CA ALA A 23 -7.24 6.75 14.15
C ALA A 23 -7.16 5.25 13.82
N PHE A 24 -7.50 4.87 12.59
CA PHE A 24 -7.41 3.50 12.09
C PHE A 24 -6.39 3.43 10.96
N GLY A 25 -5.94 2.22 10.63
CA GLY A 25 -4.91 2.01 9.62
C GLY A 25 -3.53 1.69 10.20
N LYS A 26 -2.66 1.20 9.32
CA LYS A 26 -1.30 0.78 9.67
C LYS A 26 -0.43 2.00 9.95
N GLY A 27 0.26 2.02 11.10
CA GLY A 27 1.16 3.11 11.51
C GLY A 27 0.47 4.39 12.01
N PHE A 28 -0.87 4.45 12.01
CA PHE A 28 -1.60 5.66 12.42
C PHE A 28 -1.49 5.95 13.93
N GLU A 29 -1.40 4.92 14.78
CA GLU A 29 -1.21 5.13 16.22
C GLU A 29 0.15 5.77 16.51
N SER A 30 1.22 5.22 15.93
CA SER A 30 2.56 5.79 16.08
C SER A 30 2.65 7.19 15.47
N TYR A 31 1.91 7.45 14.38
CA TYR A 31 1.80 8.79 13.79
C TYR A 31 1.10 9.77 14.73
N TYR A 32 0.00 9.36 15.38
CA TYR A 32 -0.69 10.15 16.40
C TYR A 32 0.22 10.48 17.59
N GLU A 33 0.92 9.49 18.14
CA GLU A 33 1.88 9.70 19.24
C GLU A 33 3.04 10.58 18.82
N SER A 34 3.56 10.42 17.60
CA SER A 34 4.61 11.30 17.07
C SER A 34 4.11 12.74 16.92
N ALA A 35 2.87 12.96 16.48
CA ALA A 35 2.27 14.28 16.36
C ALA A 35 2.24 14.99 17.73
N LYS A 36 1.84 14.27 18.79
CA LYS A 36 1.82 14.79 20.16
C LYS A 36 3.22 15.06 20.70
N ASN A 37 4.08 14.05 20.66
CA ASN A 37 5.33 14.04 21.43
C ASN A 37 6.50 14.74 20.70
N LYS A 38 6.54 14.71 19.36
CA LYS A 38 7.62 15.32 18.56
C LYS A 38 7.23 16.65 17.94
N PHE A 39 5.99 16.78 17.49
CA PHE A 39 5.49 17.96 16.80
C PHE A 39 4.56 18.82 17.68
N GLY A 40 4.48 18.52 18.98
CA GLY A 40 3.74 19.29 19.98
C GLY A 40 2.31 19.64 19.58
N VAL A 41 1.64 18.77 18.82
CA VAL A 41 0.23 18.91 18.48
C VAL A 41 -0.59 18.63 19.74
N ARG A 42 -1.40 19.59 20.16
CA ARG A 42 -2.27 19.44 21.33
C ARG A 42 -3.54 18.72 20.92
N TYR A 43 -3.88 17.65 21.61
CA TYR A 43 -5.14 16.95 21.43
C TYR A 43 -6.01 17.18 22.66
N ILE A 44 -7.15 17.84 22.48
CA ILE A 44 -8.08 18.15 23.56
C ILE A 44 -9.33 17.33 23.35
N ARG A 45 -9.63 16.45 24.29
CA ARG A 45 -10.90 15.73 24.26
C ARG A 45 -12.00 16.64 24.79
N GLY A 46 -13.02 16.88 23.97
CA GLY A 46 -14.15 17.71 24.31
C GLY A 46 -14.85 18.24 23.07
N ILE A 47 -16.12 18.59 23.22
CA ILE A 47 -16.89 19.26 22.17
C ILE A 47 -16.82 20.76 22.45
N PRO A 48 -16.26 21.58 21.54
CA PRO A 48 -16.39 23.03 21.62
C PRO A 48 -17.88 23.41 21.65
N SER A 49 -18.28 24.09 22.72
CA SER A 49 -19.67 24.50 22.97
C SER A 49 -20.02 25.83 22.31
N ALA A 50 -19.03 26.70 22.07
CA ALA A 50 -19.21 27.97 21.39
C ALA A 50 -17.90 28.45 20.73
N VAL A 51 -18.04 29.21 19.65
CA VAL A 51 -16.97 29.99 19.01
C VAL A 51 -17.44 31.43 18.92
N LYS A 52 -16.66 32.38 19.43
CA LYS A 52 -16.99 33.82 19.44
C LYS A 52 -15.83 34.61 18.86
N GLU A 53 -16.09 35.52 17.92
CA GLU A 53 -15.08 36.46 17.44
C GLU A 53 -14.92 37.61 18.43
N LEU A 54 -13.68 37.89 18.84
CA LEU A 54 -13.36 39.00 19.74
C LEU A 54 -13.26 40.32 18.97
N GLN A 55 -13.89 41.38 19.50
CA GLN A 55 -13.99 42.66 18.79
C GLN A 55 -12.64 43.36 18.55
N GLN A 56 -11.70 43.23 19.48
CA GLN A 56 -10.41 43.93 19.43
C GLN A 56 -9.37 43.18 18.62
N SER A 57 -9.12 41.90 18.94
CA SER A 57 -8.11 41.08 18.27
C SER A 57 -8.57 40.47 16.96
N ARG A 58 -9.90 40.31 16.76
CA ARG A 58 -10.51 39.48 15.70
C ARG A 58 -10.21 37.98 15.84
N ASN A 59 -9.60 37.57 16.95
CA ASN A 59 -9.36 36.16 17.26
C ASN A 59 -10.66 35.45 17.63
N LEU A 60 -10.63 34.12 17.52
CA LEU A 60 -11.74 33.22 17.81
C LEU A 60 -11.59 32.66 19.22
N LEU A 61 -12.46 33.09 20.14
CA LEU A 61 -12.57 32.54 21.48
C LEU A 61 -13.41 31.25 21.46
N LEU A 62 -12.78 30.12 21.77
CA LEU A 62 -13.43 28.82 21.90
C LEU A 62 -13.79 28.56 23.37
N GLU A 63 -15.02 28.09 23.62
CA GLU A 63 -15.45 27.60 24.93
C GLU A 63 -15.63 26.09 24.88
N TYR A 64 -14.94 25.34 25.73
CA TYR A 64 -15.04 23.88 25.80
C TYR A 64 -14.89 23.37 27.23
N THR A 65 -15.18 22.09 27.45
CA THR A 65 -14.98 21.41 28.74
C THR A 65 -13.61 20.76 28.75
N GLY A 66 -12.78 21.11 29.73
CA GLY A 66 -11.48 20.49 30.00
C GLY A 66 -11.64 19.05 30.52
N GLU A 67 -10.54 18.31 30.58
CA GLU A 67 -10.55 16.89 31.01
C GLU A 67 -10.98 16.71 32.47
N ASP A 68 -10.84 17.75 33.30
CA ASP A 68 -11.30 17.79 34.70
C ASP A 68 -12.76 18.24 34.85
N GLY A 69 -13.48 18.39 33.74
CA GLY A 69 -14.87 18.87 33.71
C GLY A 69 -15.01 20.39 33.84
N GLN A 70 -13.91 21.15 33.98
CA GLN A 70 -13.99 22.60 34.09
C GLN A 70 -14.23 23.27 32.74
N LYS A 71 -14.91 24.43 32.77
CA LYS A 71 -15.08 25.24 31.57
C LYS A 71 -13.78 25.97 31.25
N VAL A 72 -13.27 25.78 30.04
CA VAL A 72 -12.08 26.45 29.52
C VAL A 72 -12.47 27.40 28.39
N GLN A 73 -11.84 28.58 28.38
CA GLN A 73 -11.90 29.53 27.28
C GLN A 73 -10.49 29.73 26.74
N GLU A 74 -10.30 29.56 25.44
CA GLU A 74 -8.99 29.70 24.78
C GLU A 74 -9.16 30.45 23.45
N GLU A 75 -8.24 31.37 23.16
CA GLU A 75 -8.24 32.16 21.92
C GLU A 75 -7.41 31.47 20.84
N PHE A 76 -7.93 31.45 19.61
CA PHE A 76 -7.28 30.91 18.43
C PHE A 76 -7.35 31.91 17.27
N ASP A 77 -6.30 32.00 16.47
CA ASP A 77 -6.30 32.87 15.28
C ASP A 77 -7.17 32.31 14.15
N MET A 78 -7.33 30.98 14.09
CA MET A 78 -8.10 30.28 13.07
C MET A 78 -8.70 29.00 13.63
N VAL A 79 -9.92 28.70 13.20
CA VAL A 79 -10.61 27.44 13.48
C VAL A 79 -10.92 26.74 12.17
N VAL A 80 -10.44 25.51 12.03
CA VAL A 80 -10.73 24.66 10.87
C VAL A 80 -11.75 23.61 11.30
N LEU A 81 -12.91 23.61 10.66
CA LEU A 81 -13.94 22.61 10.94
C LEU A 81 -13.58 21.28 10.29
N SER A 82 -13.49 20.22 11.11
CA SER A 82 -13.37 18.86 10.60
C SER A 82 -14.74 18.39 10.10
N VAL A 83 -14.95 18.48 8.78
CA VAL A 83 -16.21 18.09 8.13
C VAL A 83 -16.14 16.63 7.65
N GLY A 84 -17.24 15.90 7.83
CA GLY A 84 -17.36 14.52 7.33
C GLY A 84 -17.49 14.46 5.81
N LEU A 85 -17.21 13.28 5.25
CA LEU A 85 -17.45 13.00 3.83
C LEU A 85 -18.93 12.71 3.59
N GLN A 86 -19.48 13.27 2.51
CA GLN A 86 -20.83 13.00 2.02
C GLN A 86 -20.78 12.65 0.54
N PRO A 87 -21.68 11.78 0.06
CA PRO A 87 -21.84 11.55 -1.37
C PRO A 87 -22.18 12.85 -2.11
N LEU A 88 -21.75 12.96 -3.36
CA LEU A 88 -22.12 14.11 -4.22
C LEU A 88 -23.62 14.07 -4.48
N ALA A 89 -24.26 15.24 -4.62
CA ALA A 89 -25.68 15.33 -4.95
C ALA A 89 -26.03 14.59 -6.27
N SER A 90 -25.11 14.58 -7.24
CA SER A 90 -25.24 13.85 -8.51
C SER A 90 -25.12 12.33 -8.38
N SER A 91 -24.71 11.80 -7.22
CA SER A 91 -24.54 10.36 -7.03
C SER A 91 -25.87 9.62 -7.10
N LYS A 92 -26.97 10.26 -6.67
CA LYS A 92 -28.31 9.70 -6.78
C LYS A 92 -28.74 9.54 -8.23
N ASP A 93 -28.58 10.58 -9.04
CA ASP A 93 -28.88 10.53 -10.47
C ASP A 93 -28.02 9.49 -11.20
N LEU A 94 -26.75 9.35 -10.80
CA LEU A 94 -25.86 8.32 -11.34
C LEU A 94 -26.33 6.91 -10.95
N ALA A 95 -26.68 6.71 -9.69
CA ALA A 95 -27.17 5.43 -9.19
C ALA A 95 -28.47 4.99 -9.89
N GLU A 96 -29.42 5.91 -10.09
CA GLU A 96 -30.65 5.66 -10.84
C GLU A 96 -30.38 5.28 -12.30
N LYS A 97 -29.45 5.98 -12.97
CA LYS A 97 -29.05 5.66 -14.35
C LYS A 97 -28.35 4.32 -14.47
N LEU A 98 -27.52 3.98 -13.49
CA LEU A 98 -26.81 2.70 -13.44
C LEU A 98 -27.69 1.57 -12.88
N GLY A 99 -28.84 1.87 -12.27
CA GLY A 99 -29.71 0.88 -11.63
C GLY A 99 -29.04 0.19 -10.44
N ILE A 100 -28.29 0.93 -9.63
CA ILE A 100 -27.67 0.43 -8.40
C ILE A 100 -28.35 1.02 -7.16
N GLU A 101 -28.36 0.26 -6.07
CA GLU A 101 -28.94 0.67 -4.80
C GLU A 101 -27.97 1.55 -4.00
N LEU A 102 -28.53 2.50 -3.26
CA LEU A 102 -27.79 3.34 -2.33
C LEU A 102 -28.22 3.01 -0.90
N ASP A 103 -27.28 3.15 0.03
CA ASP A 103 -27.56 3.06 1.44
C ASP A 103 -28.36 4.30 1.93
N LYS A 104 -28.75 4.30 3.21
CA LYS A 104 -29.50 5.41 3.82
C LYS A 104 -28.74 6.75 3.87
N PHE A 105 -27.43 6.75 3.62
CA PHE A 105 -26.58 7.95 3.58
C PHE A 105 -26.28 8.41 2.14
N GLY A 106 -26.67 7.63 1.14
CA GLY A 106 -26.46 7.90 -0.29
C GLY A 106 -25.15 7.35 -0.84
N PHE A 107 -24.42 6.51 -0.09
CA PHE A 107 -23.29 5.75 -0.61
C PHE A 107 -23.79 4.50 -1.34
N CYS A 108 -22.93 3.87 -2.14
CA CYS A 108 -23.30 2.62 -2.81
C CYS A 108 -23.61 1.53 -1.78
N GLN A 109 -24.76 0.86 -1.91
CA GLN A 109 -25.06 -0.29 -1.07
C GLN A 109 -24.20 -1.48 -1.49
N THR A 110 -23.47 -2.07 -0.54
CA THR A 110 -22.69 -3.30 -0.69
C THR A 110 -22.96 -4.24 0.50
N GLU A 111 -22.54 -5.50 0.39
CA GLU A 111 -22.63 -6.48 1.49
C GLU A 111 -21.28 -6.61 2.22
N GLU A 112 -21.29 -6.73 3.55
CA GLU A 112 -20.06 -6.78 4.39
C GLU A 112 -19.07 -7.88 3.94
N LEU A 113 -19.59 -9.06 3.59
CA LEU A 113 -18.79 -10.22 3.16
C LEU A 113 -18.60 -10.31 1.65
N ALA A 114 -19.17 -9.38 0.87
CA ALA A 114 -19.00 -9.27 -0.57
C ALA A 114 -18.70 -7.80 -0.97
N PRO A 115 -17.61 -7.20 -0.46
CA PRO A 115 -17.28 -5.80 -0.71
C PRO A 115 -17.01 -5.54 -2.20
N ASN A 116 -17.16 -4.28 -2.63
CA ASN A 116 -17.04 -3.80 -4.02
C ASN A 116 -18.11 -4.31 -5.02
N ILE A 117 -18.98 -5.24 -4.63
CA ILE A 117 -20.07 -5.75 -5.49
C ILE A 117 -21.33 -4.92 -5.21
N THR A 118 -21.91 -4.35 -6.28
CA THR A 118 -23.15 -3.55 -6.19
C THR A 118 -24.38 -4.45 -6.31
N SER A 119 -25.58 -3.88 -6.15
CA SER A 119 -26.84 -4.59 -6.37
C SER A 119 -27.11 -4.97 -7.84
N ARG A 120 -26.23 -4.59 -8.78
CA ARG A 120 -26.35 -4.91 -10.20
C ARG A 120 -25.10 -5.60 -10.72
N ASP A 121 -25.30 -6.81 -11.26
CA ASP A 121 -24.24 -7.60 -11.89
C ASP A 121 -23.51 -6.83 -13.00
N GLY A 122 -22.19 -7.01 -13.07
CA GLY A 122 -21.31 -6.30 -14.00
C GLY A 122 -21.02 -4.84 -13.62
N ILE A 123 -21.59 -4.32 -12.53
CA ILE A 123 -21.25 -3.00 -11.98
C ILE A 123 -20.59 -3.18 -10.61
N TYR A 124 -19.40 -2.61 -10.47
CA TYR A 124 -18.60 -2.67 -9.25
C TYR A 124 -18.31 -1.27 -8.74
N VAL A 125 -18.15 -1.13 -7.42
CA VAL A 125 -17.87 0.15 -6.75
C VAL A 125 -16.47 0.17 -6.18
N ALA A 126 -15.83 1.35 -6.19
CA ALA A 126 -14.52 1.57 -5.61
C ALA A 126 -14.40 2.94 -4.95
N GLY A 127 -13.47 3.02 -3.99
CA GLY A 127 -13.08 4.26 -3.33
C GLY A 127 -14.21 4.87 -2.50
N ALA A 128 -14.14 6.18 -2.30
CA ALA A 128 -14.98 6.89 -1.34
C ALA A 128 -16.49 6.92 -1.66
N PHE A 129 -16.93 6.41 -2.83
CA PHE A 129 -18.35 6.25 -3.15
C PHE A 129 -18.97 5.00 -2.49
N ASP A 130 -18.16 4.00 -2.14
CA ASP A 130 -18.58 2.84 -1.36
C ASP A 130 -18.79 3.22 0.12
N ALA A 131 -17.79 3.86 0.72
CA ALA A 131 -17.85 4.42 2.06
C ALA A 131 -16.72 5.44 2.28
N PRO A 132 -16.75 6.28 3.33
CA PRO A 132 -15.60 7.08 3.73
C PRO A 132 -14.34 6.22 3.94
N MET A 133 -13.29 6.47 3.15
CA MET A 133 -12.03 5.70 3.15
C MET A 133 -10.82 6.62 3.10
N ASP A 134 -9.67 6.13 3.57
CA ASP A 134 -8.40 6.81 3.37
C ASP A 134 -7.79 6.51 1.99
N ILE A 135 -6.62 7.10 1.71
CA ILE A 135 -5.93 6.93 0.42
C ILE A 135 -5.53 5.47 0.17
N PRO A 136 -4.80 4.77 1.06
CA PRO A 136 -4.45 3.37 0.83
C PRO A 136 -5.67 2.47 0.62
N GLU A 137 -6.72 2.63 1.41
CA GLU A 137 -7.94 1.85 1.25
C GLU A 137 -8.65 2.13 -0.06
N SER A 138 -8.67 3.39 -0.50
CA SER A 138 -9.20 3.75 -1.81
C SER A 138 -8.43 3.08 -2.95
N VAL A 139 -7.10 3.01 -2.84
CA VAL A 139 -6.23 2.33 -3.83
C VAL A 139 -6.46 0.81 -3.83
N MET A 140 -6.60 0.20 -2.65
CA MET A 140 -6.91 -1.23 -2.52
C MET A 140 -8.31 -1.56 -3.06
N SER A 141 -9.30 -0.73 -2.70
CA SER A 141 -10.69 -0.84 -3.14
C SER A 141 -10.81 -0.71 -4.67
N ALA A 142 -10.11 0.25 -5.28
CA ALA A 142 -10.02 0.36 -6.74
C ALA A 142 -9.36 -0.86 -7.38
N SER A 143 -8.30 -1.39 -6.79
CA SER A 143 -7.64 -2.60 -7.29
C SER A 143 -8.56 -3.84 -7.18
N SER A 144 -9.35 -3.92 -6.11
CA SER A 144 -10.35 -4.97 -5.89
C SER A 144 -11.48 -4.92 -6.92
N ALA A 145 -12.08 -3.75 -7.15
CA ALA A 145 -13.10 -3.56 -8.17
C ALA A 145 -12.57 -3.86 -9.58
N ALA A 146 -11.31 -3.50 -9.87
CA ALA A 146 -10.65 -3.87 -11.13
C ALA A 146 -10.45 -5.39 -11.25
N CYS A 147 -10.17 -6.09 -10.14
CA CYS A 147 -10.11 -7.56 -10.12
C CYS A 147 -11.45 -8.16 -10.54
N LEU A 148 -12.54 -7.73 -9.91
CA LEU A 148 -13.89 -8.20 -10.22
C LEU A 148 -14.28 -7.92 -11.68
N ALA A 149 -14.08 -6.69 -12.15
CA ALA A 149 -14.39 -6.32 -13.52
C ALA A 149 -13.60 -7.10 -14.58
N SER A 150 -12.35 -7.46 -14.28
CA SER A 150 -11.50 -8.19 -15.23
C SER A 150 -11.79 -9.69 -15.29
N GLN A 151 -12.47 -10.25 -14.28
CA GLN A 151 -12.92 -11.65 -14.30
C GLN A 151 -13.97 -11.89 -15.38
N GLU A 152 -14.97 -11.00 -15.47
CA GLU A 152 -16.06 -11.08 -16.44
C GLU A 152 -15.58 -11.06 -17.90
N ILE A 153 -14.39 -10.50 -18.15
CA ILE A 153 -13.79 -10.39 -19.48
C ILE A 153 -12.50 -11.21 -19.63
N ALA A 154 -12.24 -12.14 -18.71
CA ALA A 154 -10.99 -12.90 -18.68
C ALA A 154 -10.75 -13.69 -19.98
N GLU A 155 -11.80 -14.29 -20.55
CA GLU A 155 -11.71 -15.05 -21.81
C GLU A 155 -11.39 -14.18 -23.03
N ALA A 156 -11.79 -12.90 -23.00
CA ALA A 156 -11.53 -11.94 -24.07
C ALA A 156 -10.22 -11.17 -23.89
N ARG A 157 -9.46 -11.42 -22.81
CA ARG A 157 -8.24 -10.67 -22.48
C ARG A 157 -7.24 -10.73 -23.63
N GLY A 158 -6.77 -9.55 -24.06
CA GLY A 158 -5.77 -9.43 -25.12
C GLY A 158 -6.31 -9.58 -26.55
N THR A 159 -7.55 -10.03 -26.76
CA THR A 159 -8.09 -10.30 -28.12
C THR A 159 -8.21 -9.06 -29.01
N MET A 160 -8.31 -7.87 -28.41
CA MET A 160 -8.36 -6.58 -29.12
C MET A 160 -7.03 -5.81 -29.08
N VAL A 161 -5.98 -6.39 -28.48
CA VAL A 161 -4.66 -5.77 -28.45
C VAL A 161 -4.00 -5.97 -29.81
N LYS A 162 -3.60 -4.86 -30.44
CA LYS A 162 -2.75 -4.90 -31.64
C LYS A 162 -1.34 -4.52 -31.22
N GLU A 163 -0.40 -5.43 -31.41
CA GLU A 163 1.01 -5.10 -31.24
C GLU A 163 1.41 -4.04 -32.28
N LYS A 164 2.11 -3.02 -31.79
CA LYS A 164 2.61 -1.97 -32.66
C LYS A 164 3.87 -2.49 -33.36
N GLU A 165 3.78 -2.64 -34.66
CA GLU A 165 4.94 -2.95 -35.49
C GLU A 165 5.76 -1.67 -35.72
N TYR A 166 7.06 -1.76 -35.45
CA TYR A 166 8.00 -0.68 -35.68
C TYR A 166 8.83 -1.00 -36.93
N PRO A 167 9.26 0.01 -37.70
CA PRO A 167 10.18 -0.22 -38.80
C PRO A 167 11.53 -0.77 -38.27
N PRO A 168 12.30 -1.47 -39.12
CA PRO A 168 13.61 -2.00 -38.73
C PRO A 168 14.53 -0.92 -38.16
N GLU A 169 15.18 -1.22 -37.04
CA GLU A 169 16.17 -0.32 -36.43
C GLU A 169 17.37 -0.15 -37.37
N ILE A 170 17.83 1.09 -37.54
CA ILE A 170 19.09 1.35 -38.24
C ILE A 170 20.27 1.06 -37.32
N ASP A 171 21.32 0.44 -37.87
CA ASP A 171 22.57 0.24 -37.13
C ASP A 171 23.33 1.57 -37.07
N VAL A 172 23.56 2.05 -35.85
CA VAL A 172 24.28 3.31 -35.57
C VAL A 172 25.67 3.07 -35.00
N ASN A 173 26.10 1.81 -34.88
CA ASN A 173 27.39 1.46 -34.30
C ASN A 173 28.55 2.04 -35.15
N GLY A 174 29.51 2.67 -34.47
CA GLY A 174 30.66 3.31 -35.12
C GLY A 174 30.34 4.59 -35.91
N GLN A 175 29.08 5.04 -35.95
CA GLN A 175 28.72 6.33 -36.55
C GLN A 175 29.01 7.49 -35.60
N GLU A 176 29.37 8.66 -36.16
CA GLU A 176 29.47 9.88 -35.38
C GLU A 176 28.07 10.28 -34.83
N PRO A 177 27.97 10.70 -33.55
CA PRO A 177 26.71 11.16 -32.98
C PRO A 177 26.12 12.35 -33.73
N ARG A 178 24.83 12.27 -34.02
CA ARG A 178 24.01 13.27 -34.70
C ARG A 178 22.72 13.47 -33.90
N VAL A 179 22.73 14.48 -33.05
CA VAL A 179 21.70 14.73 -32.04
C VAL A 179 20.65 15.70 -32.58
N GLY A 180 19.37 15.34 -32.44
CA GLY A 180 18.24 16.26 -32.60
C GLY A 180 17.69 16.70 -31.25
N VAL A 181 17.55 18.00 -31.01
CA VAL A 181 17.04 18.58 -29.77
C VAL A 181 15.67 19.23 -29.99
N PHE A 182 14.67 18.80 -29.24
CA PHE A 182 13.29 19.33 -29.35
C PHE A 182 12.86 19.95 -28.02
N VAL A 183 12.71 21.27 -27.98
CA VAL A 183 12.40 22.04 -26.76
C VAL A 183 10.90 22.35 -26.68
N CYS A 184 10.23 21.87 -25.66
CA CYS A 184 8.78 21.98 -25.51
C CYS A 184 8.38 23.28 -24.78
N ARG A 185 7.34 23.96 -25.27
CA ARG A 185 6.67 25.08 -24.58
C ARG A 185 5.66 24.60 -23.53
N CYS A 186 5.08 23.42 -23.75
CA CYS A 186 4.02 22.83 -22.93
C CYS A 186 2.86 23.83 -22.68
N GLY A 187 2.46 24.54 -23.73
CA GLY A 187 1.57 25.69 -23.62
C GLY A 187 2.25 26.82 -22.83
N SER A 188 1.66 27.22 -21.71
CA SER A 188 2.24 28.21 -20.79
C SER A 188 3.04 27.58 -19.64
N ASN A 189 3.08 26.25 -19.51
CA ASN A 189 3.72 25.62 -18.35
C ASN A 189 5.24 25.79 -18.33
N ILE A 190 5.90 25.77 -19.50
CA ILE A 190 7.34 26.02 -19.62
C ILE A 190 7.56 27.44 -20.14
N ALA A 191 6.90 27.80 -21.26
CA ALA A 191 7.13 29.05 -21.97
C ALA A 191 6.76 30.33 -21.19
N ARG A 192 6.04 30.23 -20.07
CA ARG A 192 5.80 31.39 -19.18
C ARG A 192 7.05 31.78 -18.37
N VAL A 193 7.94 30.84 -18.11
CA VAL A 193 9.05 31.00 -17.15
C VAL A 193 10.41 30.85 -17.83
N VAL A 194 10.51 29.96 -18.82
CA VAL A 194 11.73 29.68 -19.58
C VAL A 194 11.59 30.29 -20.97
N ASP A 195 12.61 31.02 -21.42
CA ASP A 195 12.73 31.47 -22.81
C ASP A 195 13.08 30.27 -23.71
N VAL A 196 12.03 29.58 -24.16
CA VAL A 196 12.14 28.36 -24.98
C VAL A 196 12.87 28.60 -26.31
N PRO A 197 12.61 29.68 -27.07
CA PRO A 197 13.43 30.03 -28.24
C PRO A 197 14.92 30.13 -27.92
N ALA A 198 15.30 30.84 -26.84
CA ALA A 198 16.70 31.00 -26.48
C ALA A 198 17.36 29.66 -26.08
N VAL A 199 16.62 28.74 -25.46
CA VAL A 199 17.10 27.39 -25.15
C VAL A 199 17.31 26.56 -26.42
N ALA A 200 16.40 26.65 -27.40
CA ALA A 200 16.54 25.94 -28.68
C ALA A 200 17.71 26.48 -29.51
N GLU A 201 17.88 27.80 -29.56
CA GLU A 201 19.02 28.44 -30.22
C GLU A 201 20.33 28.03 -29.55
N TYR A 202 20.41 28.09 -28.21
CA TYR A 202 21.58 27.61 -27.48
C TYR A 202 21.88 26.14 -27.78
N ALA A 203 20.87 25.27 -27.79
CA ALA A 203 21.05 23.85 -28.07
C ALA A 203 21.69 23.60 -29.44
N SER A 204 21.38 24.42 -30.44
CA SER A 204 21.99 24.32 -31.79
C SER A 204 23.50 24.57 -31.81
N THR A 205 24.05 25.22 -30.79
CA THR A 205 25.49 25.51 -30.67
C THR A 205 26.28 24.38 -30.02
N LEU A 206 25.60 23.39 -29.44
CA LEU A 206 26.24 22.30 -28.71
C LEU A 206 26.91 21.28 -29.66
N PRO A 207 28.03 20.65 -29.25
CA PRO A 207 28.68 19.61 -30.05
C PRO A 207 27.72 18.49 -30.44
N TYR A 208 27.86 17.97 -31.66
CA TYR A 208 27.05 16.89 -32.24
C TYR A 208 25.57 17.21 -32.47
N VAL A 209 25.07 18.40 -32.10
CA VAL A 209 23.69 18.80 -32.40
C VAL A 209 23.60 19.25 -33.86
N VAL A 210 22.79 18.52 -34.63
CA VAL A 210 22.59 18.79 -36.08
C VAL A 210 21.21 19.38 -36.38
N HIS A 211 20.29 19.30 -35.41
CA HIS A 211 18.95 19.90 -35.48
C HIS A 211 18.53 20.33 -34.08
N ALA A 212 18.01 21.55 -33.95
CA ALA A 212 17.38 22.02 -32.73
C ALA A 212 16.15 22.85 -33.08
N GLU A 213 15.03 22.59 -32.42
CA GLU A 213 13.80 23.35 -32.64
C GLU A 213 12.94 23.43 -31.38
N GLU A 214 12.03 24.40 -31.36
CA GLU A 214 10.98 24.48 -30.36
C GLU A 214 9.65 23.93 -30.86
N ASN A 215 8.86 23.38 -29.95
CA ASN A 215 7.55 22.82 -30.22
C ASN A 215 6.54 23.28 -29.18
N LEU A 216 5.29 23.51 -29.58
CA LEU A 216 4.23 23.93 -28.66
C LEU A 216 3.93 22.82 -27.63
N TYR A 217 3.72 21.60 -28.12
CA TYR A 217 3.50 20.39 -27.32
C TYR A 217 4.26 19.22 -27.95
N SER A 218 5.45 18.89 -27.45
CA SER A 218 6.26 17.80 -28.01
C SER A 218 5.57 16.44 -27.98
N CYS A 219 4.68 16.20 -27.00
CA CYS A 219 3.90 14.97 -26.90
C CYS A 219 2.70 14.89 -27.87
N SER A 220 2.39 15.95 -28.62
CA SER A 220 1.30 15.91 -29.61
C SER A 220 1.66 15.02 -30.80
N THR A 221 0.65 14.38 -31.41
CA THR A 221 0.83 13.49 -32.56
C THR A 221 1.51 14.20 -33.73
N ASP A 222 1.13 15.46 -34.00
CA ASP A 222 1.75 16.27 -35.06
C ASP A 222 3.25 16.50 -34.81
N THR A 223 3.65 16.81 -33.57
CA THR A 223 5.07 16.98 -33.25
C THR A 223 5.82 15.64 -33.25
N GLN A 224 5.20 14.54 -32.81
CA GLN A 224 5.83 13.21 -32.93
C GLN A 224 6.16 12.89 -34.39
N SER A 225 5.24 13.17 -35.33
CA SER A 225 5.52 13.03 -36.76
C SER A 225 6.67 13.92 -37.25
N LYS A 226 6.79 15.15 -36.73
CA LYS A 226 7.93 16.03 -37.03
C LYS A 226 9.25 15.47 -36.52
N ILE A 227 9.28 14.90 -35.31
CA ILE A 227 10.47 14.25 -34.75
C ILE A 227 10.87 13.07 -35.65
N ILE A 228 9.91 12.22 -36.05
CA ILE A 228 10.14 11.07 -36.95
C ILE A 228 10.71 11.54 -38.29
N ASN A 229 10.16 12.60 -38.89
CA ASN A 229 10.65 13.15 -40.14
C ASN A 229 12.05 13.75 -40.00
N ALA A 230 12.31 14.49 -38.91
CA ALA A 230 13.62 15.04 -38.63
C ALA A 230 14.68 13.93 -38.48
N ILE A 231 14.34 12.82 -37.83
CA ILE A 231 15.23 11.64 -37.75
C ILE A 231 15.65 11.18 -39.14
N LYS A 232 14.69 11.03 -40.05
CA LYS A 232 14.92 10.54 -41.42
C LYS A 232 15.63 11.57 -42.30
N GLU A 233 15.16 12.81 -42.33
CA GLU A 233 15.63 13.86 -43.23
C GLU A 233 16.99 14.43 -42.82
N LYS A 234 17.27 14.51 -41.51
CA LYS A 234 18.53 15.06 -40.98
C LYS A 234 19.54 13.97 -40.62
N GLY A 235 19.16 12.69 -40.77
CA GLY A 235 19.99 11.54 -40.38
C GLY A 235 20.38 11.61 -38.91
N LEU A 236 19.39 11.83 -38.03
CA LEU A 236 19.62 11.84 -36.59
C LEU A 236 19.84 10.40 -36.12
N ASN A 237 20.79 10.19 -35.22
CA ASN A 237 20.99 8.90 -34.57
C ASN A 237 20.86 8.98 -33.04
N ARG A 238 20.60 10.18 -32.49
CA ARG A 238 20.27 10.43 -31.08
C ARG A 238 19.18 11.50 -31.00
N VAL A 239 18.31 11.41 -30.00
CA VAL A 239 17.22 12.38 -29.81
C VAL A 239 17.18 12.85 -28.36
N VAL A 240 17.11 14.16 -28.18
CA VAL A 240 16.89 14.81 -26.89
C VAL A 240 15.57 15.56 -26.92
N VAL A 241 14.69 15.32 -25.95
CA VAL A 241 13.49 16.13 -25.76
C VAL A 241 13.57 16.88 -24.43
N ALA A 242 13.58 18.21 -24.51
CA ALA A 242 13.58 19.08 -23.34
C ALA A 242 12.14 19.47 -22.99
N SER A 243 11.54 18.82 -22.00
CA SER A 243 10.13 19.00 -21.65
C SER A 243 9.81 18.66 -20.19
N CYS A 244 8.90 17.72 -19.94
CA CYS A 244 8.43 17.30 -18.62
C CYS A 244 9.29 16.20 -18.00
N SER A 245 8.76 15.52 -16.99
CA SER A 245 9.42 14.39 -16.34
C SER A 245 9.53 13.15 -17.26
N PRO A 246 10.67 12.43 -17.25
CA PRO A 246 10.80 11.13 -17.92
C PRO A 246 9.82 10.09 -17.38
N ARG A 247 9.39 10.21 -16.11
CA ARG A 247 8.36 9.35 -15.52
C ARG A 247 7.00 9.44 -16.22
N THR A 248 6.76 10.51 -16.99
CA THR A 248 5.48 10.75 -17.67
C THR A 248 5.53 10.36 -19.15
N HIS A 249 6.55 10.80 -19.89
CA HIS A 249 6.55 10.71 -21.36
C HIS A 249 7.82 10.12 -21.96
N GLU A 250 8.78 9.59 -21.18
CA GLU A 250 9.96 8.96 -21.77
C GLU A 250 9.58 7.79 -22.69
N SER A 251 8.67 6.90 -22.25
CA SER A 251 8.18 5.79 -23.06
C SER A 251 7.52 6.24 -24.36
N LEU A 252 6.74 7.34 -24.32
CA LEU A 252 6.11 7.93 -25.51
C LEU A 252 7.16 8.35 -26.54
N PHE A 253 8.20 9.05 -26.11
CA PHE A 253 9.25 9.51 -27.02
C PHE A 253 10.17 8.37 -27.47
N GLN A 254 10.43 7.40 -26.61
CA GLN A 254 11.08 6.14 -26.98
C GLN A 254 10.33 5.44 -28.11
N ASP A 255 9.00 5.35 -28.02
CA ASP A 255 8.16 4.81 -29.10
C ASP A 255 8.20 5.67 -30.36
N THR A 256 8.19 6.99 -30.20
CA THR A 256 8.29 7.95 -31.31
C THR A 256 9.58 7.75 -32.10
N ILE A 257 10.73 7.62 -31.43
CA ILE A 257 12.01 7.46 -32.14
C ILE A 257 12.16 6.08 -32.78
N ARG A 258 11.50 5.05 -32.23
CA ARG A 258 11.41 3.71 -32.86
C ARG A 258 10.64 3.77 -34.18
N GLU A 259 9.58 4.57 -34.29
CA GLU A 259 8.92 4.84 -35.57
C GLU A 259 9.83 5.59 -36.57
N GLY A 260 10.81 6.34 -36.04
CA GLY A 260 11.93 6.92 -36.77
C GLY A 260 13.06 5.93 -37.11
N CYS A 261 12.89 4.63 -36.83
CA CYS A 261 13.89 3.58 -37.00
C CYS A 261 15.08 3.63 -36.02
N LEU A 262 15.01 4.38 -34.91
CA LEU A 262 16.07 4.41 -33.90
C LEU A 262 15.77 3.46 -32.73
N ASN A 263 16.82 2.87 -32.17
CA ASN A 263 16.72 2.12 -30.93
C ASN A 263 16.26 3.04 -29.79
N LYS A 264 15.31 2.59 -28.96
CA LYS A 264 14.71 3.42 -27.90
C LYS A 264 15.71 3.94 -26.87
N TYR A 265 16.83 3.27 -26.65
CA TYR A 265 17.83 3.68 -25.67
C TYR A 265 18.78 4.77 -26.19
N LEU A 266 18.58 5.23 -27.44
CA LEU A 266 19.24 6.39 -28.05
C LEU A 266 18.48 7.71 -27.78
N PHE A 267 17.53 7.67 -26.87
CA PHE A 267 16.73 8.79 -26.41
C PHE A 267 17.22 9.33 -25.06
N GLU A 268 17.19 10.64 -24.88
CA GLU A 268 17.42 11.32 -23.62
C GLU A 268 16.34 12.40 -23.36
N MET A 269 15.96 12.58 -22.10
CA MET A 269 15.02 13.63 -21.71
C MET A 269 15.66 14.66 -20.78
N ALA A 270 15.52 15.94 -21.12
CA ALA A 270 15.84 17.06 -20.21
C ALA A 270 14.55 17.57 -19.54
N ASN A 271 14.44 17.41 -18.22
CA ASN A 271 13.26 17.84 -17.48
C ASN A 271 13.35 19.34 -17.14
N ILE A 272 12.85 20.18 -18.06
CA ILE A 272 12.84 21.65 -17.91
C ILE A 272 11.50 22.18 -17.40
N ARG A 273 10.56 21.31 -17.02
CA ARG A 273 9.26 21.70 -16.43
C ARG A 273 9.24 21.47 -14.93
N ASP A 274 9.14 20.22 -14.52
CA ASP A 274 8.96 19.80 -13.12
C ASP A 274 10.20 20.16 -12.28
N GLN A 275 11.41 20.09 -12.88
CA GLN A 275 12.67 20.46 -12.22
C GLN A 275 13.17 21.87 -12.55
N CYS A 276 12.44 22.62 -13.40
CA CYS A 276 12.80 24.00 -13.73
C CYS A 276 11.59 24.95 -13.72
N SER A 277 10.81 25.04 -14.80
CA SER A 277 9.79 26.10 -14.95
C SER A 277 8.76 26.18 -13.81
N TRP A 278 8.31 25.03 -13.27
CA TRP A 278 7.30 25.01 -12.19
C TRP A 278 7.83 25.47 -10.84
N VAL A 279 9.13 25.29 -10.60
CA VAL A 279 9.76 25.59 -9.30
C VAL A 279 10.53 26.91 -9.28
N HIS A 280 10.76 27.53 -10.45
CA HIS A 280 11.49 28.81 -10.58
C HIS A 280 10.65 29.93 -11.22
N ALA A 281 9.33 29.91 -11.04
CA ALA A 281 8.42 30.88 -11.67
C ALA A 281 8.71 32.36 -11.34
N THR A 282 9.45 32.62 -10.26
CA THR A 282 9.87 33.96 -9.82
C THR A 282 11.29 34.35 -10.22
N HIS A 283 12.06 33.45 -10.84
CA HIS A 283 13.47 33.63 -11.22
C HIS A 283 13.66 33.23 -12.69
N MET A 284 12.98 33.94 -13.59
CA MET A 284 12.84 33.55 -15.01
C MET A 284 14.17 33.57 -15.80
N PRO A 285 15.05 34.58 -15.67
CA PRO A 285 16.36 34.55 -16.33
C PRO A 285 17.19 33.34 -15.91
N GLU A 286 17.26 33.06 -14.60
CA GLU A 286 17.98 31.93 -14.04
C GLU A 286 17.34 30.59 -14.42
N ALA A 287 16.01 30.53 -14.52
CA ALA A 287 15.30 29.35 -15.02
C ALA A 287 15.67 29.04 -16.48
N THR A 288 15.88 30.07 -17.30
CA THR A 288 16.32 29.91 -18.68
C THR A 288 17.75 29.38 -18.76
N GLU A 289 18.68 29.95 -17.99
CA GLU A 289 20.07 29.45 -17.93
C GLU A 289 20.12 28.02 -17.38
N LYS A 290 19.35 27.71 -16.33
CA LYS A 290 19.20 26.34 -15.84
C LYS A 290 18.65 25.39 -16.90
N ALA A 291 17.68 25.83 -17.72
CA ALA A 291 17.15 25.00 -18.80
C ALA A 291 18.20 24.72 -19.88
N LYS A 292 19.04 25.71 -20.23
CA LYS A 292 20.20 25.52 -21.13
C LYS A 292 21.16 24.48 -20.57
N ASP A 293 21.49 24.56 -19.28
CA ASP A 293 22.35 23.59 -18.61
C ASP A 293 21.77 22.18 -18.63
N LEU A 294 20.49 22.02 -18.30
CA LEU A 294 19.82 20.72 -18.35
C LEU A 294 19.82 20.11 -19.76
N VAL A 295 19.63 20.94 -20.79
CA VAL A 295 19.74 20.50 -22.20
C VAL A 295 21.17 20.11 -22.55
N ARG A 296 22.17 20.92 -22.16
CA ARG A 296 23.59 20.61 -22.37
C ARG A 296 24.00 19.29 -21.72
N MET A 297 23.57 19.04 -20.49
CA MET A 297 23.78 17.75 -19.80
C MET A 297 23.13 16.60 -20.56
N ALA A 298 21.89 16.77 -21.02
CA ALA A 298 21.18 15.75 -21.78
C ALA A 298 21.86 15.42 -23.11
N VAL A 299 22.26 16.44 -23.88
CA VAL A 299 23.03 16.26 -25.13
C VAL A 299 24.33 15.52 -24.85
N ALA A 300 25.09 15.92 -23.84
CA ALA A 300 26.35 15.28 -23.48
C ALA A 300 26.19 13.77 -23.16
N ARG A 301 25.12 13.39 -22.44
CA ARG A 301 24.80 11.96 -22.24
C ARG A 301 24.36 11.29 -23.53
N ALA A 302 23.49 11.93 -24.32
CA ALA A 302 22.92 11.36 -25.54
C ALA A 302 24.01 10.91 -26.52
N VAL A 303 25.10 11.69 -26.62
CA VAL A 303 26.29 11.39 -27.44
C VAL A 303 26.95 10.06 -27.05
N THR A 304 26.88 9.68 -25.77
CA THR A 304 27.46 8.44 -25.21
C THR A 304 26.47 7.28 -25.09
N LEU A 305 25.22 7.46 -25.53
CA LEU A 305 24.23 6.39 -25.51
C LEU A 305 24.55 5.34 -26.57
N GLU A 306 24.31 4.08 -26.22
CA GLU A 306 24.47 2.91 -27.08
C GLU A 306 23.09 2.25 -27.28
N PRO A 307 22.84 1.62 -28.43
CA PRO A 307 21.62 0.83 -28.60
C PRO A 307 21.63 -0.33 -27.59
N LEU A 308 20.51 -0.53 -26.91
CA LEU A 308 20.35 -1.66 -26.00
C LEU A 308 19.16 -2.50 -26.45
N HIS A 309 19.23 -3.80 -26.18
CA HIS A 309 18.22 -4.75 -26.58
C HIS A 309 17.61 -5.41 -25.36
N GLN A 310 16.32 -5.69 -25.49
CA GLN A 310 15.59 -6.50 -24.53
C GLN A 310 15.17 -7.78 -25.22
N SER A 311 15.21 -8.88 -24.48
CA SER A 311 14.75 -10.18 -24.94
C SER A 311 13.48 -10.57 -24.21
N PRO A 312 12.51 -11.21 -24.89
CA PRO A 312 11.35 -11.77 -24.21
C PRO A 312 11.80 -12.93 -23.31
N ALA A 313 11.41 -12.87 -22.04
CA ALA A 313 11.53 -13.96 -21.10
C ALA A 313 10.15 -14.58 -20.87
N GLU A 314 10.11 -15.91 -20.83
CA GLU A 314 8.88 -16.65 -20.52
C GLU A 314 8.38 -16.30 -19.11
N ILE A 315 7.07 -16.41 -18.90
CA ILE A 315 6.43 -16.21 -17.59
C ILE A 315 5.75 -17.51 -17.20
N LYS A 316 6.07 -18.03 -16.01
CA LYS A 316 5.30 -19.09 -15.37
C LYS A 316 3.92 -18.54 -14.99
N ARG A 317 2.88 -18.86 -15.78
CA ARG A 317 1.50 -18.33 -15.63
C ARG A 317 0.71 -18.98 -14.48
N ARG A 318 1.33 -18.99 -13.30
CA ARG A 318 0.82 -19.59 -12.07
C ARG A 318 1.19 -18.69 -10.90
N GLY A 319 0.30 -18.55 -9.92
CA GLY A 319 0.56 -17.82 -8.67
C GLY A 319 0.78 -18.77 -7.49
N LEU A 320 1.75 -18.46 -6.63
CA LEU A 320 1.88 -19.10 -5.32
C LEU A 320 1.18 -18.25 -4.26
N VAL A 321 0.24 -18.84 -3.54
CA VAL A 321 -0.47 -18.22 -2.41
C VAL A 321 -0.04 -18.91 -1.11
N ILE A 322 0.47 -18.14 -0.16
CA ILE A 322 1.00 -18.66 1.11
C ILE A 322 0.05 -18.26 2.25
N GLY A 323 -0.63 -19.25 2.83
CA GLY A 323 -1.63 -19.11 3.90
C GLY A 323 -3.05 -19.32 3.38
N GLY A 324 -3.77 -20.29 3.93
CA GLY A 324 -5.13 -20.73 3.59
C GLY A 324 -6.25 -20.08 4.41
N GLY A 325 -6.02 -18.89 4.96
CA GLY A 325 -7.07 -18.07 5.57
C GLY A 325 -7.98 -17.40 4.53
N VAL A 326 -8.95 -16.58 4.99
CA VAL A 326 -9.89 -15.88 4.10
C VAL A 326 -9.20 -15.10 2.97
N SER A 327 -8.08 -14.42 3.26
CA SER A 327 -7.32 -13.68 2.24
C SER A 327 -6.69 -14.60 1.20
N GLY A 328 -6.06 -15.70 1.62
CA GLY A 328 -5.39 -16.60 0.68
C GLY A 328 -6.37 -17.43 -0.14
N MET A 329 -7.46 -17.92 0.47
CA MET A 329 -8.54 -18.58 -0.27
C MET A 329 -9.18 -17.63 -1.27
N THR A 330 -9.42 -16.37 -0.90
CA THR A 330 -9.88 -15.34 -1.84
C THR A 330 -8.88 -15.20 -2.99
N ALA A 331 -7.60 -14.98 -2.69
CA ALA A 331 -6.57 -14.80 -3.72
C ALA A 331 -6.47 -15.99 -4.68
N ALA A 332 -6.53 -17.22 -4.18
CA ALA A 332 -6.50 -18.43 -5.00
C ALA A 332 -7.73 -18.53 -5.92
N LEU A 333 -8.94 -18.29 -5.39
CA LEU A 333 -10.17 -18.27 -6.17
C LEU A 333 -10.15 -17.18 -7.25
N GLU A 334 -9.72 -15.97 -6.92
CA GLU A 334 -9.69 -14.88 -7.91
C GLU A 334 -8.62 -15.13 -8.98
N LEU A 335 -7.48 -15.75 -8.66
CA LEU A 335 -6.51 -16.20 -9.68
C LEU A 335 -7.14 -17.20 -10.66
N ALA A 336 -7.85 -18.20 -10.14
CA ALA A 336 -8.52 -19.22 -10.93
C ALA A 336 -9.60 -18.63 -11.84
N ARG A 337 -10.45 -17.74 -11.31
CA ARG A 337 -11.49 -17.01 -12.06
C ARG A 337 -10.91 -16.12 -13.16
N GLN A 338 -9.71 -15.59 -12.97
CA GLN A 338 -8.99 -14.82 -14.00
C GLN A 338 -8.35 -15.70 -15.08
N GLY A 339 -8.42 -17.02 -14.92
CA GLY A 339 -7.92 -18.02 -15.85
C GLY A 339 -6.55 -18.62 -15.51
N TYR A 340 -5.93 -18.26 -14.38
CA TYR A 340 -4.58 -18.69 -14.01
C TYR A 340 -4.57 -19.77 -12.95
N GLU A 341 -3.54 -20.61 -12.95
CA GLU A 341 -3.36 -21.59 -11.89
C GLU A 341 -2.91 -20.93 -10.59
N ALA A 342 -3.40 -21.45 -9.46
CA ALA A 342 -2.97 -21.06 -8.13
C ALA A 342 -2.48 -22.28 -7.34
N VAL A 343 -1.36 -22.13 -6.66
CA VAL A 343 -0.89 -23.10 -5.67
C VAL A 343 -1.07 -22.50 -4.30
N LEU A 344 -1.97 -23.06 -3.49
CA LEU A 344 -2.26 -22.61 -2.14
C LEU A 344 -1.54 -23.50 -1.13
N VAL A 345 -0.63 -22.92 -0.37
CA VAL A 345 0.14 -23.62 0.68
C VAL A 345 -0.37 -23.18 2.04
N GLU A 346 -0.88 -24.11 2.84
CA GLU A 346 -1.35 -23.93 4.20
C GLU A 346 -0.54 -24.83 5.14
N ARG A 347 -0.01 -24.25 6.22
CA ARG A 347 0.81 -24.96 7.21
C ARG A 347 -0.04 -25.85 8.12
N GLU A 348 -1.29 -25.46 8.37
CA GLU A 348 -2.22 -26.23 9.17
C GLU A 348 -2.88 -27.34 8.34
N LYS A 349 -3.51 -28.30 9.00
CA LYS A 349 -4.23 -29.39 8.32
C LYS A 349 -5.55 -28.95 7.67
N GLU A 350 -6.04 -27.77 8.04
CA GLU A 350 -7.34 -27.26 7.64
C GLU A 350 -7.21 -25.82 7.12
N LEU A 351 -8.02 -25.49 6.12
CA LEU A 351 -8.15 -24.12 5.61
C LEU A 351 -9.07 -23.29 6.53
N GLY A 352 -9.00 -21.97 6.41
CA GLY A 352 -9.89 -21.03 7.09
C GLY A 352 -9.20 -20.04 8.02
N GLY A 353 -8.09 -20.44 8.63
CA GLY A 353 -7.35 -19.59 9.58
C GLY A 353 -8.26 -19.02 10.68
N ASN A 354 -8.11 -17.73 10.99
CA ASN A 354 -8.90 -17.09 12.05
C ASN A 354 -10.42 -17.09 11.79
N LEU A 355 -10.88 -17.23 10.54
CA LEU A 355 -12.31 -17.24 10.22
C LEU A 355 -13.03 -18.42 10.86
N GLN A 356 -12.34 -19.52 11.15
CA GLN A 356 -12.89 -20.67 11.91
C GLN A 356 -13.36 -20.28 13.33
N ARG A 357 -12.89 -19.16 13.87
CA ARG A 357 -13.15 -18.71 15.24
C ARG A 357 -14.08 -17.50 15.32
N ILE A 358 -14.60 -17.01 14.19
CA ILE A 358 -15.44 -15.82 14.11
C ILE A 358 -16.86 -16.25 13.69
N TYR A 359 -17.86 -15.95 14.51
CA TYR A 359 -19.24 -16.41 14.33
C TYR A 359 -20.20 -15.25 14.04
N TYR A 360 -19.82 -14.02 14.38
CA TYR A 360 -20.67 -12.86 14.18
C TYR A 360 -19.94 -11.72 13.48
N THR A 361 -20.71 -10.98 12.69
CA THR A 361 -20.30 -9.74 12.03
C THR A 361 -21.10 -8.55 12.56
N ALA A 362 -20.72 -7.33 12.17
CA ALA A 362 -21.43 -6.13 12.59
C ALA A 362 -22.81 -6.02 11.93
N ASP A 363 -22.92 -6.38 10.65
CA ASP A 363 -24.17 -6.26 9.88
C ASP A 363 -25.04 -7.52 9.93
N GLY A 364 -24.58 -8.57 10.62
CA GLY A 364 -25.34 -9.80 10.85
C GLY A 364 -25.18 -10.86 9.76
N ALA A 365 -24.26 -10.67 8.81
CA ALA A 365 -23.80 -11.70 7.88
C ALA A 365 -23.18 -12.90 8.61
N ASP A 366 -23.18 -14.07 7.96
CA ASP A 366 -22.71 -15.35 8.53
C ASP A 366 -21.29 -15.70 8.05
N PRO A 367 -20.25 -15.54 8.90
CA PRO A 367 -18.88 -15.88 8.55
C PRO A 367 -18.65 -17.39 8.35
N GLN A 368 -19.41 -18.25 9.05
CA GLN A 368 -19.23 -19.69 8.97
C GLN A 368 -19.81 -20.25 7.67
N ALA A 369 -20.93 -19.68 7.19
CA ALA A 369 -21.45 -19.97 5.86
C ALA A 369 -20.49 -19.54 4.75
N LEU A 370 -19.89 -18.34 4.87
CA LEU A 370 -18.83 -17.90 3.95
C LEU A 370 -17.65 -18.88 3.95
N LEU A 371 -17.15 -19.24 5.13
CA LEU A 371 -16.02 -20.15 5.29
C LEU A 371 -16.27 -21.50 4.61
N ALA A 372 -17.40 -22.14 4.91
CA ALA A 372 -17.76 -23.42 4.32
C ALA A 372 -17.81 -23.35 2.79
N SER A 373 -18.46 -22.30 2.25
CA SER A 373 -18.55 -22.06 0.81
C SER A 373 -17.18 -21.84 0.16
N MET A 374 -16.29 -21.08 0.80
CA MET A 374 -14.94 -20.82 0.28
C MET A 374 -14.08 -22.09 0.25
N ILE A 375 -14.12 -22.90 1.31
CA ILE A 375 -13.37 -24.18 1.35
C ILE A 375 -13.86 -25.09 0.22
N GLU A 376 -15.18 -25.23 0.06
CA GLU A 376 -15.76 -26.06 -0.99
C GLU A 376 -15.34 -25.58 -2.39
N GLN A 377 -15.38 -24.27 -2.65
CA GLN A 377 -14.96 -23.69 -3.93
C GLN A 377 -13.47 -23.93 -4.19
N VAL A 378 -12.60 -23.72 -3.18
CA VAL A 378 -11.15 -23.90 -3.31
C VAL A 378 -10.78 -25.36 -3.58
N GLU A 379 -11.42 -26.31 -2.91
CA GLU A 379 -11.12 -27.74 -3.06
C GLU A 379 -11.65 -28.34 -4.36
N LYS A 380 -12.73 -27.77 -4.92
CA LYS A 380 -13.34 -28.24 -6.17
C LYS A 380 -12.78 -27.59 -7.43
N GLU A 381 -12.11 -26.44 -7.30
CA GLU A 381 -11.60 -25.68 -8.45
C GLU A 381 -10.37 -26.37 -9.07
N PRO A 382 -10.44 -26.87 -10.33
CA PRO A 382 -9.35 -27.60 -10.96
C PRO A 382 -8.06 -26.79 -11.17
N LYS A 383 -8.15 -25.45 -11.22
CA LYS A 383 -6.97 -24.57 -11.34
C LYS A 383 -6.26 -24.30 -10.02
N ILE A 384 -6.80 -24.79 -8.90
CA ILE A 384 -6.19 -24.60 -7.58
C ILE A 384 -5.59 -25.92 -7.09
N THR A 385 -4.28 -25.93 -6.86
CA THR A 385 -3.61 -27.02 -6.14
C THR A 385 -3.42 -26.61 -4.68
N VAL A 386 -3.99 -27.38 -3.75
CA VAL A 386 -3.89 -27.11 -2.31
C VAL A 386 -2.90 -28.07 -1.65
N TYR A 387 -1.92 -27.52 -0.93
CA TYR A 387 -1.04 -28.26 -0.03
C TYR A 387 -1.36 -27.85 1.41
N LYS A 388 -2.00 -28.75 2.17
CA LYS A 388 -2.26 -28.57 3.61
C LYS A 388 -1.16 -29.25 4.41
N GLY A 389 -0.92 -28.80 5.63
CA GLY A 389 0.17 -29.32 6.46
C GLY A 389 1.56 -29.07 5.85
N ALA A 390 1.69 -28.07 4.97
CA ALA A 390 2.87 -27.85 4.15
C ALA A 390 3.54 -26.50 4.45
N GLU A 391 4.87 -26.48 4.43
CA GLU A 391 5.66 -25.31 4.78
C GLU A 391 6.67 -24.94 3.68
N ILE A 392 6.95 -23.64 3.55
CA ILE A 392 7.97 -23.15 2.63
C ILE A 392 9.36 -23.41 3.23
N LYS A 393 10.19 -24.12 2.47
CA LYS A 393 11.57 -24.42 2.84
C LYS A 393 12.57 -23.47 2.19
N LYS A 394 12.42 -23.24 0.88
CA LYS A 394 13.37 -22.44 0.09
C LYS A 394 12.66 -21.65 -0.98
N PHE A 395 13.11 -20.42 -1.21
CA PHE A 395 12.60 -19.52 -2.24
C PHE A 395 13.75 -19.02 -3.12
N SER A 396 13.55 -19.03 -4.43
CA SER A 396 14.53 -18.55 -5.40
C SER A 396 13.86 -18.12 -6.72
N GLY A 397 14.65 -17.51 -7.61
CA GLY A 397 14.20 -17.04 -8.91
C GLY A 397 13.96 -15.52 -8.94
N PHE A 398 13.26 -15.07 -9.97
CA PHE A 398 13.01 -13.66 -10.25
C PHE A 398 11.61 -13.48 -10.82
N LEU A 399 11.20 -12.22 -11.04
CA LEU A 399 9.86 -11.88 -11.53
C LEU A 399 9.46 -12.75 -12.73
N GLY A 400 8.30 -13.41 -12.63
CA GLY A 400 7.79 -14.29 -13.68
C GLY A 400 8.39 -15.70 -13.70
N ASN A 401 9.49 -15.97 -12.99
CA ASN A 401 10.17 -17.27 -12.95
C ASN A 401 10.74 -17.54 -11.55
N TYR A 402 9.84 -17.68 -10.58
CA TYR A 402 10.19 -18.14 -9.23
C TYR A 402 10.08 -19.65 -9.13
N ALA A 403 10.90 -20.22 -8.25
CA ALA A 403 10.83 -21.61 -7.82
C ALA A 403 10.83 -21.65 -6.28
N THR A 404 9.86 -22.36 -5.71
CA THR A 404 9.68 -22.48 -4.26
C THR A 404 9.60 -23.93 -3.86
N GLU A 405 10.52 -24.36 -3.00
CA GLU A 405 10.53 -25.70 -2.43
C GLU A 405 9.64 -25.71 -1.18
N ILE A 406 8.67 -26.61 -1.16
CA ILE A 406 7.77 -26.85 -0.03
C ILE A 406 8.02 -28.23 0.56
N ILE A 407 7.88 -28.35 1.88
CA ILE A 407 7.83 -29.65 2.57
C ILE A 407 6.35 -29.93 2.82
N THR A 408 5.87 -31.05 2.30
CA THR A 408 4.49 -31.52 2.48
C THR A 408 4.28 -32.20 3.84
N ASP A 409 3.04 -32.49 4.20
CA ASP A 409 2.70 -33.17 5.45
C ASP A 409 3.23 -34.60 5.55
N THR A 410 3.48 -35.24 4.40
CA THR A 410 4.17 -36.54 4.28
C THR A 410 5.69 -36.45 4.42
N GLY A 411 6.25 -35.23 4.41
CA GLY A 411 7.69 -34.97 4.44
C GLY A 411 8.36 -34.91 3.07
N ASP A 412 7.60 -35.04 1.99
CA ASP A 412 8.14 -34.94 0.62
C ASP A 412 8.48 -33.49 0.28
N ASN A 413 9.63 -33.29 -0.37
CA ASN A 413 10.01 -31.98 -0.93
C ASN A 413 9.41 -31.85 -2.33
N VAL A 414 8.59 -30.82 -2.55
CA VAL A 414 7.98 -30.50 -3.84
C VAL A 414 8.48 -29.13 -4.28
N GLU A 415 8.95 -29.02 -5.51
CA GLU A 415 9.29 -27.73 -6.11
C GLU A 415 8.09 -27.18 -6.90
N VAL A 416 7.73 -25.93 -6.59
CA VAL A 416 6.63 -25.21 -7.23
C VAL A 416 7.22 -24.06 -8.04
N GLU A 417 7.11 -24.15 -9.36
CA GLU A 417 7.38 -23.03 -10.26
C GLU A 417 6.17 -22.11 -10.36
N HIS A 418 6.40 -20.80 -10.29
CA HIS A 418 5.33 -19.79 -10.37
C HIS A 418 5.89 -18.43 -10.80
N GLY A 419 5.04 -17.53 -11.26
CA GLY A 419 5.44 -16.21 -11.75
C GLY A 419 5.36 -15.12 -10.69
N VAL A 420 4.53 -15.32 -9.67
CA VAL A 420 4.21 -14.33 -8.63
C VAL A 420 3.92 -15.01 -7.29
N VAL A 421 4.16 -14.29 -6.19
CA VAL A 421 3.88 -14.72 -4.82
C VAL A 421 2.84 -13.81 -4.18
N ILE A 422 1.85 -14.39 -3.52
CA ILE A 422 0.87 -13.70 -2.68
C ILE A 422 1.04 -14.19 -1.24
N LEU A 423 1.48 -13.30 -0.36
CA LEU A 423 1.64 -13.57 1.06
C LEU A 423 0.35 -13.26 1.82
N ALA A 424 -0.24 -14.29 2.42
CA ALA A 424 -1.50 -14.25 3.16
C ALA A 424 -1.42 -15.04 4.48
N THR A 425 -0.24 -15.09 5.11
CA THR A 425 0.05 -15.88 6.32
C THR A 425 -0.74 -15.49 7.57
N GLY A 426 -1.50 -14.40 7.50
CA GLY A 426 -2.40 -13.96 8.56
C GLY A 426 -1.68 -13.40 9.79
N GLY A 427 -2.34 -13.49 10.93
CA GLY A 427 -1.86 -13.04 12.24
C GLY A 427 -2.54 -13.85 13.33
N THR A 428 -2.08 -13.71 14.57
CA THR A 428 -2.54 -14.51 15.70
C THR A 428 -3.18 -13.63 16.77
N GLU A 429 -4.10 -14.20 17.53
CA GLU A 429 -4.62 -13.56 18.74
C GLU A 429 -3.52 -13.55 19.81
N TYR A 430 -3.22 -12.37 20.35
CA TYR A 430 -2.38 -12.23 21.53
C TYR A 430 -3.00 -13.00 22.71
N LYS A 431 -2.21 -13.83 23.37
CA LYS A 431 -2.58 -14.48 24.63
C LYS A 431 -2.12 -13.61 25.80
N PRO A 432 -3.04 -12.91 26.50
CA PRO A 432 -2.67 -11.99 27.56
C PRO A 432 -1.92 -12.66 28.70
N THR A 433 -1.01 -11.92 29.31
CA THR A 433 -0.35 -12.34 30.56
C THR A 433 -0.88 -11.56 31.77
N GLU A 434 -1.60 -10.48 31.49
CA GLU A 434 -2.26 -9.59 32.41
C GLU A 434 -3.70 -10.03 32.72
N TYR A 435 -4.32 -9.35 33.71
CA TYR A 435 -5.75 -9.47 34.04
C TYR A 435 -6.24 -10.89 34.40
N LEU A 436 -5.36 -11.72 34.99
CA LEU A 436 -5.66 -13.10 35.42
C LEU A 436 -6.04 -14.05 34.28
N TYR A 437 -5.71 -13.72 33.03
CA TYR A 437 -5.92 -14.63 31.91
C TYR A 437 -5.12 -15.93 32.12
N GLY A 438 -5.76 -17.07 31.88
CA GLY A 438 -5.20 -18.40 32.14
C GLY A 438 -5.11 -18.79 33.63
N GLN A 439 -5.42 -17.87 34.56
CA GLN A 439 -5.41 -18.11 36.01
C GLN A 439 -6.82 -18.29 36.57
N SER A 440 -7.84 -17.73 35.91
CA SER A 440 -9.25 -17.80 36.28
C SER A 440 -10.10 -18.25 35.11
N ASP A 441 -11.07 -19.15 35.35
CA ASP A 441 -12.02 -19.63 34.32
C ASP A 441 -13.08 -18.58 33.95
N LYS A 442 -13.11 -17.47 34.68
CA LYS A 442 -13.99 -16.31 34.46
C LYS A 442 -13.35 -15.21 33.61
N VAL A 443 -12.13 -15.43 33.13
CA VAL A 443 -11.42 -14.49 32.25
C VAL A 443 -11.26 -15.13 30.88
N LEU A 444 -11.89 -14.53 29.87
CA LEU A 444 -11.89 -15.02 28.49
C LEU A 444 -11.35 -13.95 27.54
N THR A 445 -10.90 -14.34 26.35
CA THR A 445 -10.75 -13.40 25.23
C THR A 445 -12.08 -13.18 24.50
N GLN A 446 -12.14 -12.16 23.63
CA GLN A 446 -13.31 -11.93 22.78
C GLN A 446 -13.64 -13.14 21.89
N LEU A 447 -12.64 -13.80 21.29
CA LEU A 447 -12.87 -14.98 20.45
C LEU A 447 -13.41 -16.18 21.27
N GLU A 448 -12.95 -16.33 22.51
CA GLU A 448 -13.44 -17.37 23.41
C GLU A 448 -14.88 -17.10 23.88
N LEU A 449 -15.20 -15.83 24.21
CA LEU A 449 -16.57 -15.41 24.49
C LEU A 449 -17.48 -15.69 23.28
N GLU A 450 -17.06 -15.27 22.10
CA GLU A 450 -17.84 -15.39 20.87
C GLU A 450 -18.19 -16.84 20.55
N LYS A 451 -17.20 -17.73 20.65
CA LYS A 451 -17.41 -19.18 20.55
C LYS A 451 -18.42 -19.69 21.58
N ASN A 452 -18.26 -19.31 22.86
CA ASN A 452 -19.19 -19.73 23.90
C ASN A 452 -20.63 -19.22 23.68
N ILE A 453 -20.78 -18.01 23.12
CA ILE A 453 -22.08 -17.52 22.68
C ILE A 453 -22.58 -18.42 21.55
N ALA A 454 -21.84 -18.60 20.46
CA ALA A 454 -22.25 -19.42 19.31
C ALA A 454 -22.67 -20.85 19.69
N GLU A 455 -21.92 -21.52 20.56
CA GLU A 455 -22.19 -22.89 21.02
C GLU A 455 -23.35 -22.99 22.02
N GLY A 456 -23.95 -21.86 22.43
CA GLY A 456 -25.12 -21.87 23.31
C GLY A 456 -24.81 -22.17 24.77
N ASN A 457 -23.57 -21.91 25.23
CA ASN A 457 -23.12 -22.24 26.58
C ASN A 457 -24.05 -21.64 27.67
N GLU A 458 -24.66 -22.51 28.47
CA GLU A 458 -25.63 -22.14 29.51
C GLU A 458 -25.04 -21.22 30.59
N LYS A 459 -23.73 -21.31 30.86
CA LYS A 459 -23.07 -20.41 31.82
C LYS A 459 -23.12 -18.95 31.34
N ILE A 460 -23.03 -18.73 30.03
CA ILE A 460 -23.08 -17.39 29.43
C ILE A 460 -24.50 -16.81 29.43
N LYS A 461 -25.52 -17.66 29.27
CA LYS A 461 -26.93 -17.23 29.28
C LYS A 461 -27.39 -16.68 30.64
N LYS A 462 -26.76 -17.13 31.73
CA LYS A 462 -27.09 -16.76 33.11
C LYS A 462 -26.11 -15.77 33.73
N LEU A 463 -25.38 -15.01 32.92
CA LEU A 463 -24.47 -13.98 33.43
C LEU A 463 -25.26 -12.77 33.90
N ASP A 464 -25.05 -12.38 35.16
CA ASP A 464 -25.60 -11.16 35.71
C ASP A 464 -24.86 -9.93 35.18
N SER A 465 -23.52 -9.99 35.10
CA SER A 465 -22.68 -8.87 34.67
C SER A 465 -21.42 -9.32 33.93
N VAL A 466 -21.03 -8.52 32.92
CA VAL A 466 -19.86 -8.74 32.07
C VAL A 466 -19.07 -7.44 31.96
N VAL A 467 -17.76 -7.52 32.18
CA VAL A 467 -16.83 -6.40 31.93
C VAL A 467 -15.93 -6.78 30.76
N MET A 468 -15.75 -5.88 29.80
CA MET A 468 -14.84 -6.04 28.67
C MET A 468 -13.74 -4.99 28.75
N ILE A 469 -12.47 -5.40 28.67
CA ILE A 469 -11.32 -4.48 28.67
C ILE A 469 -10.79 -4.34 27.24
N GLN A 470 -10.81 -3.12 26.71
CA GLN A 470 -10.25 -2.78 25.41
C GLN A 470 -8.73 -2.57 25.46
N CYS A 471 -8.09 -2.72 24.29
CA CYS A 471 -6.67 -2.46 24.07
C CYS A 471 -5.70 -3.39 24.84
N VAL A 472 -6.12 -4.61 25.19
CA VAL A 472 -5.24 -5.58 25.87
C VAL A 472 -4.12 -6.01 24.93
N GLY A 473 -2.88 -5.63 25.25
CA GLY A 473 -1.72 -5.80 24.38
C GLY A 473 -1.66 -4.91 23.13
N SER A 474 -2.49 -3.87 22.99
CA SER A 474 -2.42 -2.91 21.87
C SER A 474 -2.26 -1.50 22.39
N ARG A 475 -1.62 -0.60 21.62
CA ARG A 475 -1.37 0.78 22.03
C ARG A 475 -0.59 0.84 23.35
N GLU A 476 0.45 0.01 23.38
CA GLU A 476 1.44 -0.09 24.46
C GLU A 476 2.80 0.31 23.91
N GLU A 477 3.75 0.69 24.76
CA GLU A 477 5.07 1.16 24.34
C GLU A 477 5.79 0.18 23.40
N GLU A 478 5.73 -1.12 23.70
CA GLU A 478 6.30 -2.19 22.87
C GLU A 478 5.50 -2.48 21.59
N HIS A 479 4.23 -2.08 21.54
CA HIS A 479 3.26 -2.41 20.49
C HIS A 479 2.37 -1.20 20.19
N MET A 480 2.98 -0.17 19.59
CA MET A 480 2.36 1.13 19.36
C MET A 480 1.48 1.14 18.10
N TYR A 481 0.53 0.20 18.05
CA TYR A 481 -0.48 0.07 17.01
C TYR A 481 -1.83 -0.35 17.59
N CYS A 482 -2.89 -0.04 16.84
CA CYS A 482 -4.24 -0.49 17.15
C CYS A 482 -4.55 -1.80 16.42
N SER A 483 -5.16 -2.77 17.12
CA SER A 483 -5.60 -4.03 16.52
C SER A 483 -6.87 -3.93 15.67
N ARG A 484 -7.38 -2.71 15.43
CA ARG A 484 -8.39 -2.32 14.46
C ARG A 484 -9.81 -2.90 14.63
N VAL A 485 -9.96 -4.18 14.95
CA VAL A 485 -11.25 -4.90 15.01
C VAL A 485 -11.81 -5.06 16.43
N CYS A 486 -10.97 -4.90 17.46
CA CYS A 486 -11.32 -5.25 18.84
C CYS A 486 -12.46 -4.40 19.44
N CYS A 487 -12.63 -3.15 19.01
CA CYS A 487 -13.76 -2.30 19.44
C CYS A 487 -15.07 -2.75 18.80
N THR A 488 -15.06 -3.04 17.50
CA THR A 488 -16.24 -3.55 16.78
C THR A 488 -16.65 -4.91 17.33
N GLN A 489 -15.70 -5.84 17.49
CA GLN A 489 -15.98 -7.18 18.03
C GLN A 489 -16.58 -7.12 19.44
N ALA A 490 -16.02 -6.32 20.35
CA ALA A 490 -16.56 -6.14 21.69
C ALA A 490 -18.01 -5.61 21.66
N THR A 491 -18.28 -4.65 20.79
CA THR A 491 -19.61 -4.06 20.62
C THR A 491 -20.61 -5.08 20.07
N THR A 492 -20.21 -5.85 19.05
CA THR A 492 -21.02 -6.94 18.48
C THR A 492 -21.35 -7.99 19.54
N ASN A 493 -20.35 -8.48 20.27
CA ASN A 493 -20.54 -9.49 21.30
C ASN A 493 -21.41 -8.98 22.46
N ALA A 494 -21.24 -7.72 22.88
CA ALA A 494 -22.08 -7.09 23.89
C ALA A 494 -23.56 -7.02 23.46
N ILE A 495 -23.83 -6.66 22.20
CA ILE A 495 -25.18 -6.66 21.65
C ILE A 495 -25.77 -8.07 21.61
N LYS A 496 -24.97 -9.09 21.24
CA LYS A 496 -25.41 -10.50 21.25
C LYS A 496 -25.72 -11.00 22.66
N LEU A 497 -24.94 -10.60 23.67
CA LEU A 497 -25.22 -10.90 25.07
C LEU A 497 -26.57 -10.30 25.51
N LYS A 498 -26.77 -9.00 25.27
CA LYS A 498 -28.05 -8.31 25.54
C LYS A 498 -29.23 -8.93 24.78
N GLY A 499 -29.00 -9.46 23.59
CA GLY A 499 -30.01 -10.18 22.81
C GLY A 499 -30.43 -11.52 23.44
N ARG A 500 -29.54 -12.17 24.19
CA ARG A 500 -29.84 -13.43 24.89
C ARG A 500 -30.44 -13.21 26.26
N ASN A 501 -29.90 -12.25 27.00
CA ASN A 501 -30.41 -11.83 28.29
C ASN A 501 -30.38 -10.30 28.38
N PRO A 502 -31.52 -9.61 28.21
CA PRO A 502 -31.59 -8.16 28.30
C PRO A 502 -31.13 -7.58 29.64
N ASP A 503 -31.25 -8.36 30.71
CA ASP A 503 -30.95 -7.95 32.09
C ASP A 503 -29.44 -8.03 32.41
N THR A 504 -28.63 -8.73 31.60
CA THR A 504 -27.18 -8.80 31.82
C THR A 504 -26.55 -7.41 31.75
N GLU A 505 -25.91 -6.95 32.82
CA GLU A 505 -25.17 -5.69 32.81
C GLU A 505 -23.87 -5.85 32.02
N VAL A 506 -23.62 -4.97 31.05
CA VAL A 506 -22.40 -5.04 30.22
C VAL A 506 -21.67 -3.71 30.29
N TYR A 507 -20.39 -3.79 30.67
CA TYR A 507 -19.48 -2.65 30.77
C TYR A 507 -18.32 -2.83 29.81
N ILE A 508 -18.00 -1.82 29.01
CA ILE A 508 -16.83 -1.81 28.12
C ILE A 508 -15.87 -0.72 28.60
N LEU A 509 -14.72 -1.14 29.10
CA LEU A 509 -13.63 -0.27 29.57
C LEU A 509 -12.73 0.08 28.39
N TYR A 510 -12.61 1.36 28.04
CA TYR A 510 -11.95 1.79 26.81
C TYR A 510 -11.10 3.05 26.98
N ARG A 511 -10.19 3.32 26.03
CA ARG A 511 -9.46 4.61 25.92
C ARG A 511 -10.11 5.50 24.86
N ASP A 512 -10.26 4.94 23.65
CA ASP A 512 -11.01 5.49 22.51
C ASP A 512 -11.81 4.37 21.84
N MET A 513 -13.07 4.64 21.50
CA MET A 513 -13.87 3.71 20.70
C MET A 513 -13.54 3.90 19.22
N ARG A 514 -13.01 2.85 18.59
CA ARG A 514 -12.58 2.86 17.17
C ARG A 514 -13.50 2.03 16.28
N THR A 515 -14.81 2.25 16.39
CA THR A 515 -15.82 1.76 15.46
C THR A 515 -15.91 2.69 14.25
N TYR A 516 -14.88 2.68 13.39
CA TYR A 516 -14.76 3.60 12.25
C TYR A 516 -15.73 3.27 11.11
N GLY A 517 -15.95 4.26 10.23
CA GLY A 517 -16.85 4.15 9.10
C GLY A 517 -18.30 3.94 9.56
N MET A 518 -19.00 3.00 8.92
CA MET A 518 -20.39 2.68 9.24
C MET A 518 -20.57 1.96 10.58
N ASN A 519 -19.49 1.41 11.16
CA ASN A 519 -19.54 0.75 12.48
C ASN A 519 -19.89 1.71 13.62
N GLU A 520 -19.85 3.03 13.43
CA GLU A 520 -20.31 4.01 14.42
C GLU A 520 -21.80 3.82 14.75
N LEU A 521 -22.60 3.30 13.81
CA LEU A 521 -24.00 2.93 14.04
C LEU A 521 -24.13 1.77 15.03
N LEU A 522 -23.24 0.78 14.95
CA LEU A 522 -23.20 -0.34 15.88
C LEU A 522 -22.90 0.15 17.30
N TYR A 523 -21.96 1.09 17.45
CA TYR A 523 -21.65 1.71 18.74
C TYR A 523 -22.85 2.45 19.32
N ARG A 524 -23.59 3.20 18.51
CA ARG A 524 -24.86 3.84 18.92
C ARG A 524 -25.89 2.81 19.39
N GLN A 525 -26.10 1.76 18.61
CA GLN A 525 -27.04 0.69 18.94
C GLN A 525 -26.70 0.02 20.27
N ALA A 526 -25.41 -0.21 20.55
CA ALA A 526 -24.97 -0.78 21.81
C ALA A 526 -25.35 0.11 23.00
N ARG A 527 -25.13 1.42 22.89
CA ARG A 527 -25.51 2.39 23.92
C ARG A 527 -27.02 2.43 24.15
N GLU A 528 -27.82 2.39 23.09
CA GLU A 528 -29.28 2.34 23.16
C GLU A 528 -29.81 1.08 23.86
N LYS A 529 -29.04 -0.03 23.79
CA LYS A 529 -29.34 -1.29 24.50
C LYS A 529 -28.88 -1.29 25.97
N GLY A 530 -28.41 -0.17 26.49
CA GLY A 530 -27.97 -0.05 27.89
C GLY A 530 -26.61 -0.67 28.17
N ILE A 531 -25.75 -0.81 27.16
CA ILE A 531 -24.34 -1.17 27.37
C ILE A 531 -23.60 0.09 27.85
N THR A 532 -22.89 -0.03 28.97
CA THR A 532 -22.19 1.08 29.61
C THR A 532 -20.73 1.13 29.14
N PHE A 533 -20.25 2.32 28.79
CA PHE A 533 -18.88 2.54 28.32
C PHE A 533 -18.15 3.40 29.35
N ILE A 534 -17.07 2.88 29.93
CA ILE A 534 -16.29 3.56 30.96
C ILE A 534 -14.90 3.85 30.39
N ARG A 535 -14.51 5.13 30.39
CA ARG A 535 -13.24 5.56 29.82
C ARG A 535 -12.13 5.55 30.87
N TYR A 536 -11.04 4.86 30.55
CA TYR A 536 -9.80 4.83 31.35
C TYR A 536 -8.63 5.47 30.57
N GLU A 537 -7.60 5.90 31.31
CA GLU A 537 -6.38 6.51 30.75
C GLU A 537 -5.24 5.49 30.65
N ALA A 538 -4.31 5.68 29.71
CA ALA A 538 -3.21 4.73 29.51
C ALA A 538 -2.33 4.58 30.76
N GLU A 539 -2.19 5.67 31.52
CA GLU A 539 -1.42 5.79 32.76
C GLU A 539 -2.19 5.23 33.98
N LYS A 540 -3.52 5.05 33.88
CA LYS A 540 -4.40 4.54 34.94
C LYS A 540 -5.28 3.42 34.39
N LYS A 541 -4.64 2.27 34.13
CA LYS A 541 -5.31 1.08 33.61
C LYS A 541 -6.24 0.46 34.67
N PRO A 542 -7.27 -0.29 34.25
CA PRO A 542 -8.08 -1.08 35.18
C PRO A 542 -7.22 -2.07 35.96
N GLU A 543 -7.55 -2.31 37.22
CA GLU A 543 -6.91 -3.32 38.06
C GLU A 543 -7.84 -4.50 38.28
N VAL A 544 -7.34 -5.72 38.11
CA VAL A 544 -8.14 -6.94 38.21
C VAL A 544 -7.61 -7.82 39.33
N SER A 545 -8.50 -8.25 40.21
CA SER A 545 -8.18 -9.21 41.28
C SER A 545 -9.30 -10.22 41.47
N GLU A 546 -8.97 -11.37 42.05
CA GLU A 546 -9.93 -12.38 42.43
C GLU A 546 -9.78 -12.73 43.91
N LYS A 547 -10.88 -12.67 44.67
CA LYS A 547 -10.92 -13.08 46.08
C LYS A 547 -12.16 -13.91 46.36
N ASN A 548 -11.99 -15.06 47.01
CA ASN A 548 -13.08 -16.00 47.32
C ASN A 548 -13.92 -16.38 46.08
N GLY A 549 -13.28 -16.53 44.92
CA GLY A 549 -13.96 -16.84 43.66
C GLY A 549 -14.80 -15.70 43.07
N LYS A 550 -14.65 -14.45 43.55
CA LYS A 550 -15.30 -13.27 42.98
C LYS A 550 -14.28 -12.38 42.29
N LEU A 551 -14.50 -12.09 41.02
CA LEU A 551 -13.72 -11.12 40.27
C LEU A 551 -14.06 -9.70 40.74
N LYS A 552 -13.03 -8.86 40.79
CA LYS A 552 -13.12 -7.44 41.09
C LYS A 552 -12.31 -6.68 40.06
N VAL A 553 -12.93 -5.70 39.43
CA VAL A 553 -12.30 -4.79 38.48
C VAL A 553 -12.42 -3.38 39.04
N ASN A 554 -11.29 -2.78 39.41
CA ASN A 554 -11.23 -1.38 39.83
C ASN A 554 -10.82 -0.53 38.63
N VAL A 555 -11.52 0.57 38.37
CA VAL A 555 -11.19 1.48 37.28
C VAL A 555 -11.51 2.92 37.66
N PHE A 556 -10.59 3.84 37.37
CA PHE A 556 -10.86 5.27 37.51
C PHE A 556 -11.63 5.77 36.28
N ASP A 557 -12.86 6.22 36.49
CA ASP A 557 -13.66 6.83 35.42
C ASP A 557 -13.28 8.29 35.26
N SER A 558 -12.62 8.61 34.14
CA SER A 558 -12.19 9.97 33.81
C SER A 558 -13.35 10.97 33.68
N THR A 559 -14.56 10.51 33.39
CA THR A 559 -15.76 11.35 33.25
C THR A 559 -16.38 11.67 34.61
N LEU A 560 -16.41 10.70 35.52
CA LEU A 560 -16.93 10.90 36.88
C LEU A 560 -15.90 11.45 37.86
N GLY A 561 -14.60 11.34 37.53
CA GLY A 561 -13.51 11.75 38.42
C GLY A 561 -13.38 10.87 39.67
N THR A 562 -13.79 9.61 39.61
CA THR A 562 -13.82 8.70 40.77
C THR A 562 -13.49 7.25 40.40
N GLU A 563 -13.11 6.45 41.39
CA GLU A 563 -12.91 5.01 41.22
C GLU A 563 -14.24 4.26 41.26
N ILE A 564 -14.41 3.34 40.32
CA ILE A 564 -15.54 2.43 40.22
C ILE A 564 -15.05 1.02 40.46
N LEU A 565 -15.65 0.34 41.43
CA LEU A 565 -15.46 -1.09 41.66
C LEU A 565 -16.59 -1.88 40.99
N LEU A 566 -16.24 -2.73 40.03
CA LEU A 566 -17.15 -3.66 39.36
C LEU A 566 -16.86 -5.09 39.85
N GLU A 567 -17.91 -5.88 40.09
CA GLU A 567 -17.79 -7.30 40.48
C GLU A 567 -18.42 -8.20 39.39
N PRO A 568 -17.75 -8.36 38.22
CA PRO A 568 -18.33 -9.07 37.10
C PRO A 568 -18.46 -10.58 37.33
N GLY A 569 -19.50 -11.17 36.76
CA GLY A 569 -19.60 -12.63 36.58
C GLY A 569 -18.59 -13.16 35.56
N LEU A 570 -18.24 -12.33 34.57
CA LEU A 570 -17.26 -12.64 33.52
C LEU A 570 -16.44 -11.41 33.14
N LEU A 571 -15.12 -11.57 33.03
CA LEU A 571 -14.21 -10.59 32.47
C LEU A 571 -13.77 -11.03 31.07
N VAL A 572 -13.82 -10.11 30.11
CA VAL A 572 -13.50 -10.38 28.70
C VAL A 572 -12.40 -9.44 28.24
N LEU A 573 -11.35 -10.01 27.66
CA LEU A 573 -10.18 -9.27 27.20
C LEU A 573 -10.25 -9.12 25.68
N SER A 574 -10.29 -7.86 25.21
CA SER A 574 -10.22 -7.54 23.79
C SER A 574 -8.76 -7.52 23.35
N SER A 575 -8.22 -8.74 23.21
CA SER A 575 -6.82 -9.03 22.91
C SER A 575 -6.37 -8.48 21.56
N ALA A 576 -5.09 -8.13 21.50
CA ALA A 576 -4.46 -7.67 20.28
C ALA A 576 -4.32 -8.74 19.20
N ILE A 577 -4.13 -8.29 17.97
CA ILE A 577 -3.66 -9.14 16.86
C ILE A 577 -2.14 -8.96 16.76
N ARG A 578 -1.41 -10.08 16.72
CA ARG A 578 0.04 -10.15 16.51
C ARG A 578 0.35 -10.68 15.12
N PRO A 579 1.53 -10.35 14.56
CA PRO A 579 2.11 -11.14 13.48
C PRO A 579 2.26 -12.61 13.89
N GLN A 580 2.45 -13.48 12.91
CA GLN A 580 2.82 -14.87 13.19
C GLN A 580 4.13 -14.94 13.99
N ALA A 581 4.26 -15.91 14.89
CA ALA A 581 5.44 -16.03 15.76
C ALA A 581 6.74 -16.25 14.96
N ASP A 582 6.63 -16.89 13.80
CA ASP A 582 7.70 -17.17 12.85
C ASP A 582 7.85 -16.07 11.77
N ALA A 583 7.13 -14.95 11.87
CA ALA A 583 7.12 -13.91 10.83
C ALA A 583 8.53 -13.36 10.51
N GLU A 584 9.40 -13.19 11.53
CA GLU A 584 10.78 -12.74 11.34
C GLU A 584 11.64 -13.75 10.59
N GLU A 585 11.56 -15.02 10.97
CA GLU A 585 12.27 -16.11 10.29
C GLU A 585 11.78 -16.23 8.84
N PHE A 586 10.46 -16.19 8.65
CA PHE A 586 9.83 -16.31 7.35
C PHE A 586 10.14 -15.11 6.43
N ALA A 587 10.12 -13.90 6.98
CA ALA A 587 10.52 -12.70 6.28
C ALA A 587 11.99 -12.76 5.85
N SER A 588 12.87 -13.27 6.70
CA SER A 588 14.28 -13.48 6.36
C SER A 588 14.45 -14.44 5.18
N LYS A 589 13.74 -15.59 5.20
CA LYS A 589 13.76 -16.59 4.10
C LYS A 589 13.36 -15.98 2.76
N LEU A 590 12.34 -15.12 2.75
CA LEU A 590 11.81 -14.47 1.54
C LEU A 590 12.44 -13.09 1.27
N LYS A 591 13.35 -12.62 2.12
CA LYS A 591 13.96 -11.28 2.09
C LYS A 591 12.93 -10.14 2.07
N LEU A 592 11.89 -10.29 2.88
CA LEU A 592 10.80 -9.33 2.98
C LEU A 592 11.05 -8.35 4.13
N PRO A 593 10.82 -7.05 3.93
CA PRO A 593 10.95 -6.08 5.01
C PRO A 593 9.79 -6.23 6.01
N LEU A 594 10.10 -5.98 7.28
CA LEU A 594 9.13 -5.90 8.36
C LEU A 594 9.08 -4.48 8.95
N THR A 595 7.95 -4.10 9.50
CA THR A 595 7.82 -2.91 10.35
C THR A 595 8.46 -3.12 11.72
N GLN A 596 8.54 -2.05 12.52
CA GLN A 596 8.97 -2.15 13.93
C GLN A 596 8.10 -3.12 14.74
N ASP A 597 6.80 -3.16 14.44
CA ASP A 597 5.82 -4.08 15.03
C ASP A 597 5.81 -5.49 14.43
N LYS A 598 6.80 -5.81 13.57
CA LYS A 598 7.00 -7.13 12.95
C LYS A 598 5.91 -7.58 11.96
N PHE A 599 5.05 -6.67 11.50
CA PHE A 599 4.18 -6.92 10.34
C PHE A 599 4.95 -6.73 9.03
N TYR A 600 4.52 -7.37 7.95
CA TYR A 600 5.16 -7.20 6.63
C TYR A 600 5.00 -5.77 6.11
N MET A 601 6.09 -5.19 5.58
CA MET A 601 6.12 -3.83 5.06
C MET A 601 5.88 -3.81 3.55
N GLU A 602 4.90 -3.02 3.15
CA GLU A 602 4.54 -2.69 1.77
C GLU A 602 5.59 -1.80 1.11
N ALA A 603 5.63 -1.78 -0.23
CA ALA A 603 6.55 -0.97 -1.01
C ALA A 603 6.34 0.54 -0.80
N HIS A 604 5.07 0.97 -0.66
CA HIS A 604 4.74 2.34 -0.36
C HIS A 604 3.33 2.46 0.25
N MET A 605 3.24 3.03 1.45
CA MET A 605 2.00 3.12 2.25
C MET A 605 0.76 3.65 1.53
N LYS A 606 0.90 4.56 0.55
CA LYS A 606 -0.23 5.11 -0.22
C LYS A 606 -0.37 4.52 -1.63
N LEU A 607 0.72 4.55 -2.42
CA LEU A 607 0.68 4.27 -3.85
C LEU A 607 0.82 2.78 -4.21
N ARG A 608 1.49 1.99 -3.37
CA ARG A 608 1.72 0.55 -3.59
C ARG A 608 1.52 -0.22 -2.29
N PRO A 609 0.30 -0.20 -1.71
CA PRO A 609 0.10 -0.71 -0.38
C PRO A 609 -0.15 -2.23 -0.33
N LEU A 610 -0.09 -2.90 -1.48
CA LEU A 610 -0.27 -4.35 -1.65
C LEU A 610 0.99 -5.04 -2.21
N ASP A 611 1.96 -4.25 -2.66
CA ASP A 611 3.18 -4.73 -3.30
C ASP A 611 4.31 -4.80 -2.26
N PHE A 612 5.22 -5.74 -2.40
CA PHE A 612 6.55 -5.63 -1.80
C PHE A 612 7.48 -4.79 -2.69
N VAL A 613 8.62 -4.35 -2.12
CA VAL A 613 9.69 -3.71 -2.92
C VAL A 613 10.22 -4.69 -3.96
N SER A 614 10.35 -5.96 -3.59
CA SER A 614 10.60 -7.07 -4.52
C SER A 614 9.41 -7.22 -5.47
N GLU A 615 9.66 -7.05 -6.77
CA GLU A 615 8.63 -7.16 -7.79
C GLU A 615 8.01 -8.56 -7.84
N GLY A 616 6.75 -8.68 -8.25
CA GLY A 616 6.06 -9.98 -8.36
C GLY A 616 5.69 -10.62 -7.02
N MET A 617 6.01 -9.96 -5.90
CA MET A 617 5.61 -10.40 -4.56
C MET A 617 4.61 -9.40 -3.97
N TYR A 618 3.53 -9.94 -3.41
CA TYR A 618 2.40 -9.17 -2.92
C TYR A 618 1.95 -9.64 -1.54
N LEU A 619 1.13 -8.81 -0.89
CA LEU A 619 0.80 -8.90 0.52
C LEU A 619 -0.69 -8.63 0.73
N CYS A 620 -1.39 -9.45 1.51
CA CYS A 620 -2.78 -9.20 1.89
C CYS A 620 -3.14 -9.77 3.28
N GLY A 621 -4.28 -9.31 3.81
CA GLY A 621 -4.86 -9.85 5.05
C GLY A 621 -4.10 -9.42 6.30
N LEU A 622 -4.22 -10.21 7.37
CA LEU A 622 -3.62 -9.89 8.67
C LEU A 622 -2.09 -9.89 8.67
N ALA A 623 -1.44 -10.54 7.69
CA ALA A 623 0.01 -10.48 7.50
C ALA A 623 0.50 -9.03 7.28
N HIS A 624 -0.34 -8.20 6.65
CA HIS A 624 -0.04 -6.80 6.40
C HIS A 624 -0.19 -5.94 7.66
N SER A 625 -1.27 -6.17 8.41
CA SER A 625 -1.66 -5.41 9.61
C SER A 625 -3.00 -5.94 10.15
N PRO A 626 -3.39 -5.63 11.40
CA PRO A 626 -4.74 -5.91 11.88
C PRO A 626 -5.80 -5.28 10.98
N LYS A 627 -6.89 -6.02 10.64
CA LYS A 627 -7.99 -5.60 9.75
C LYS A 627 -9.20 -6.52 9.79
N SER A 628 -10.33 -6.06 9.26
CA SER A 628 -11.60 -6.80 9.21
C SER A 628 -11.61 -7.90 8.13
N ILE A 629 -12.65 -8.72 8.11
CA ILE A 629 -12.88 -9.73 7.07
C ILE A 629 -13.06 -9.05 5.72
N SER A 630 -13.92 -8.03 5.64
CA SER A 630 -14.18 -7.26 4.42
C SER A 630 -12.88 -6.66 3.84
N GLU A 631 -12.08 -6.00 4.68
CA GLU A 631 -10.79 -5.43 4.28
C GLU A 631 -9.79 -6.50 3.82
N SER A 632 -9.84 -7.68 4.42
CA SER A 632 -9.00 -8.82 4.06
C SER A 632 -9.36 -9.40 2.68
N ILE A 633 -10.64 -9.38 2.31
CA ILE A 633 -11.15 -9.77 0.98
C ILE A 633 -10.77 -8.71 -0.07
N VAL A 634 -10.99 -7.41 0.24
CA VAL A 634 -10.60 -6.30 -0.64
C VAL A 634 -9.11 -6.33 -0.94
N GLN A 635 -8.25 -6.51 0.07
CA GLN A 635 -6.81 -6.61 -0.14
C GLN A 635 -6.43 -7.83 -0.98
N ALA A 636 -7.05 -8.98 -0.76
CA ALA A 636 -6.75 -10.19 -1.54
C ALA A 636 -7.09 -10.01 -3.03
N ARG A 637 -8.29 -9.49 -3.34
CA ARG A 637 -8.69 -9.14 -4.71
C ARG A 637 -7.76 -8.10 -5.32
N GLY A 638 -7.45 -7.05 -4.58
CA GLY A 638 -6.51 -6.02 -5.01
C GLY A 638 -5.14 -6.60 -5.35
N THR A 639 -4.62 -7.50 -4.51
CA THR A 639 -3.35 -8.18 -4.72
C THR A 639 -3.37 -9.05 -5.98
N VAL A 640 -4.47 -9.78 -6.23
CA VAL A 640 -4.61 -10.52 -7.49
C VAL A 640 -4.63 -9.59 -8.69
N SER A 641 -5.35 -8.47 -8.64
CA SER A 641 -5.32 -7.46 -9.71
C SER A 641 -3.90 -6.94 -9.99
N ARG A 642 -3.10 -6.71 -8.94
CA ARG A 642 -1.67 -6.37 -9.09
C ARG A 642 -0.88 -7.51 -9.72
N ALA A 643 -1.08 -8.74 -9.29
CA ALA A 643 -0.44 -9.93 -9.86
C ALA A 643 -0.79 -10.15 -11.34
N MET A 644 -2.03 -9.82 -11.76
CA MET A 644 -2.47 -9.91 -13.15
C MET A 644 -1.70 -8.97 -14.08
N THR A 645 -1.15 -7.87 -13.58
CA THR A 645 -0.29 -6.99 -14.40
C THR A 645 0.96 -7.70 -14.93
N ILE A 646 1.36 -8.80 -14.28
CA ILE A 646 2.48 -9.68 -14.65
C ILE A 646 1.97 -10.93 -15.36
N LEU A 647 1.09 -11.71 -14.72
CA LEU A 647 0.67 -13.02 -15.23
C LEU A 647 -0.10 -12.94 -16.55
N SER A 648 -0.71 -11.80 -16.86
CA SER A 648 -1.42 -11.60 -18.14
C SER A 648 -0.55 -11.19 -19.31
N GLN A 649 0.71 -10.87 -19.07
CA GLN A 649 1.63 -10.56 -20.16
C GLN A 649 1.98 -11.83 -20.95
N PRO A 650 2.19 -11.74 -22.28
CA PRO A 650 2.64 -12.87 -23.06
C PRO A 650 4.06 -13.30 -22.66
N TYR A 651 4.92 -12.32 -22.34
CA TYR A 651 6.32 -12.45 -21.93
C TYR A 651 6.76 -11.20 -21.15
N LEU A 652 7.85 -11.28 -20.40
CA LEU A 652 8.51 -10.11 -19.79
C LEU A 652 9.68 -9.65 -20.65
N MET A 653 9.78 -8.35 -20.93
CA MET A 653 10.95 -7.81 -21.62
C MET A 653 12.09 -7.63 -20.63
N VAL A 654 13.10 -8.48 -20.75
CA VAL A 654 14.29 -8.50 -19.88
C VAL A 654 15.47 -7.86 -20.59
N GLY A 655 16.32 -7.14 -19.83
CA GLY A 655 17.51 -6.47 -20.33
C GLY A 655 17.32 -4.97 -20.50
N GLY A 656 18.19 -4.34 -21.29
CA GLY A 656 18.25 -2.88 -21.37
C GLY A 656 19.05 -2.29 -20.22
N VAL A 657 18.40 -1.85 -19.14
CA VAL A 657 19.06 -1.15 -18.02
C VAL A 657 19.50 -2.15 -16.93
N VAL A 658 20.42 -3.04 -17.27
CA VAL A 658 20.94 -4.09 -16.36
C VAL A 658 22.45 -3.97 -16.18
N SER A 659 22.98 -4.55 -15.10
CA SER A 659 24.42 -4.60 -14.87
C SER A 659 25.05 -5.76 -15.64
N VAL A 660 26.11 -5.48 -16.39
CA VAL A 660 26.85 -6.48 -17.19
C VAL A 660 28.31 -6.48 -16.75
N VAL A 661 28.91 -7.67 -16.70
CA VAL A 661 30.31 -7.88 -16.29
C VAL A 661 31.19 -8.05 -17.53
N ASP A 662 32.29 -7.32 -17.58
CA ASP A 662 33.44 -7.54 -18.46
C ASP A 662 34.34 -8.62 -17.83
N PRO A 663 34.37 -9.85 -18.39
CA PRO A 663 35.11 -10.97 -17.82
C PRO A 663 36.62 -10.68 -17.72
N ASP A 664 37.19 -10.00 -18.72
CA ASP A 664 38.62 -9.74 -18.83
C ASP A 664 39.14 -8.77 -17.76
N ARG A 665 38.23 -7.95 -17.21
CA ARG A 665 38.56 -7.00 -16.13
C ARG A 665 38.25 -7.55 -14.75
N CYS A 666 37.42 -8.59 -14.66
CA CYS A 666 36.91 -9.11 -13.42
C CYS A 666 38.03 -9.79 -12.61
N ALA A 667 38.23 -9.34 -11.38
CA ALA A 667 39.23 -9.90 -10.47
C ALA A 667 38.62 -10.87 -9.43
N ALA A 668 37.37 -11.30 -9.64
CA ALA A 668 36.64 -12.19 -8.73
C ALA A 668 36.66 -11.77 -7.24
N CYS A 669 36.74 -10.46 -6.93
CA CYS A 669 36.89 -9.96 -5.56
C CYS A 669 35.62 -10.11 -4.68
N LEU A 670 34.53 -10.61 -5.27
CA LEU A 670 33.23 -10.88 -4.63
C LEU A 670 32.50 -9.63 -4.08
N THR A 671 32.98 -8.41 -4.34
CA THR A 671 32.31 -7.19 -3.87
C THR A 671 30.89 -7.07 -4.44
N CYS A 672 30.69 -7.38 -5.72
CA CYS A 672 29.36 -7.37 -6.34
C CYS A 672 28.40 -8.40 -5.71
N VAL A 673 28.91 -9.60 -5.42
CA VAL A 673 28.13 -10.69 -4.80
C VAL A 673 27.63 -10.26 -3.41
N ARG A 674 28.48 -9.62 -2.60
CA ARG A 674 28.12 -9.19 -1.24
C ARG A 674 27.27 -7.92 -1.16
N SER A 675 27.30 -7.08 -2.20
CA SER A 675 26.66 -5.75 -2.16
C SER A 675 25.30 -5.70 -2.83
N CYS A 676 24.96 -6.68 -3.66
CA CYS A 676 23.66 -6.71 -4.31
C CYS A 676 22.56 -7.04 -3.28
N PRO A 677 21.58 -6.14 -3.05
CA PRO A 677 20.49 -6.43 -2.10
C PRO A 677 19.56 -7.55 -2.57
N PHE A 678 19.71 -8.01 -3.82
CA PHE A 678 18.89 -9.03 -4.45
C PHE A 678 19.66 -10.36 -4.65
N ASP A 679 20.94 -10.43 -4.25
CA ASP A 679 21.83 -11.60 -4.43
C ASP A 679 21.96 -12.10 -5.88
N VAL A 680 21.83 -11.20 -6.85
CA VAL A 680 21.87 -11.55 -8.29
C VAL A 680 23.27 -11.92 -8.77
N PRO A 681 24.35 -11.16 -8.47
CA PRO A 681 25.67 -11.51 -8.95
C PRO A 681 26.16 -12.82 -8.31
N LYS A 682 26.63 -13.75 -9.14
CA LYS A 682 27.26 -15.02 -8.75
C LYS A 682 28.63 -15.16 -9.40
N ILE A 683 29.46 -16.08 -8.92
CA ILE A 683 30.66 -16.50 -9.64
C ILE A 683 30.29 -17.69 -10.51
N ASN A 684 30.59 -17.61 -11.80
CA ASN A 684 30.38 -18.71 -12.74
C ASN A 684 31.54 -19.71 -12.71
N ASP A 685 31.44 -20.79 -13.49
CA ASP A 685 32.45 -21.85 -13.54
C ASP A 685 33.82 -21.39 -14.08
N GLU A 686 33.85 -20.26 -14.79
CA GLU A 686 35.07 -19.62 -15.30
C GLU A 686 35.77 -18.75 -14.24
N GLY A 687 35.21 -18.67 -13.03
CA GLY A 687 35.77 -17.89 -11.93
C GLY A 687 35.53 -16.38 -12.04
N VAL A 688 34.64 -15.93 -12.93
CA VAL A 688 34.26 -14.51 -13.07
C VAL A 688 32.87 -14.24 -12.53
N ALA A 689 32.60 -12.98 -12.18
CA ALA A 689 31.26 -12.57 -11.80
C ALA A 689 30.30 -12.63 -13.00
N TYR A 690 29.13 -13.22 -12.80
CA TYR A 690 28.01 -13.27 -13.73
C TYR A 690 26.79 -12.61 -13.09
N ILE A 691 26.04 -11.84 -13.88
CA ILE A 691 24.81 -11.17 -13.43
C ILE A 691 23.71 -11.62 -14.38
N GLU A 692 22.74 -12.35 -13.84
CA GLU A 692 21.56 -12.77 -14.60
C GLU A 692 20.71 -11.55 -14.95
N ALA A 693 20.59 -11.24 -16.24
CA ALA A 693 19.89 -10.06 -16.73
C ALA A 693 18.42 -10.06 -16.30
N ALA A 694 17.80 -11.24 -16.25
CA ALA A 694 16.40 -11.40 -15.85
C ALA A 694 16.14 -11.13 -14.36
N ALA A 695 17.16 -11.30 -13.51
CA ALA A 695 17.06 -11.04 -12.09
C ALA A 695 17.57 -9.64 -11.69
N CYS A 696 18.35 -8.98 -12.56
CA CYS A 696 18.97 -7.69 -12.27
C CYS A 696 17.95 -6.55 -12.24
N GLN A 697 17.82 -5.89 -11.09
CA GLN A 697 16.92 -4.73 -10.89
C GLN A 697 17.48 -3.40 -11.42
N GLY A 698 18.63 -3.40 -12.12
CA GLY A 698 19.21 -2.17 -12.69
C GLY A 698 19.66 -1.10 -11.69
N CYS A 699 19.81 -1.42 -10.39
CA CYS A 699 20.08 -0.42 -9.35
C CYS A 699 21.49 0.20 -9.38
N GLY A 700 22.44 -0.41 -10.08
CA GLY A 700 23.81 0.11 -10.24
C GLY A 700 24.75 -0.04 -9.03
N ILE A 701 24.30 -0.58 -7.89
CA ILE A 701 25.10 -0.73 -6.67
C ILE A 701 26.39 -1.54 -6.93
N CYS A 702 26.28 -2.67 -7.64
CA CYS A 702 27.45 -3.49 -7.93
C CYS A 702 28.42 -2.82 -8.91
N ALA A 703 27.91 -2.00 -9.85
CA ALA A 703 28.73 -1.23 -10.78
C ALA A 703 29.50 -0.11 -10.07
N SER A 704 28.85 0.62 -9.16
CA SER A 704 29.48 1.71 -8.41
C SER A 704 30.57 1.22 -7.45
N LEU A 705 30.40 0.02 -6.88
CA LEU A 705 31.35 -0.58 -5.93
C LEU A 705 32.42 -1.46 -6.58
N CYS A 706 32.37 -1.70 -7.90
CA CYS A 706 33.36 -2.55 -8.57
C CYS A 706 34.73 -1.83 -8.62
N PRO A 707 35.76 -2.29 -7.90
CA PRO A 707 37.02 -1.56 -7.79
C PRO A 707 37.81 -1.53 -9.11
N ARG A 708 37.62 -2.54 -9.96
CA ARG A 708 38.23 -2.65 -11.30
C ARG A 708 37.38 -2.03 -12.40
N LYS A 709 36.20 -1.49 -12.07
CA LYS A 709 35.20 -1.01 -13.04
C LYS A 709 34.93 -2.04 -14.15
N ALA A 710 34.92 -3.31 -13.74
CA ALA A 710 34.59 -4.45 -14.60
C ALA A 710 33.07 -4.61 -14.79
N ILE A 711 32.26 -3.91 -13.99
CA ILE A 711 30.80 -3.98 -14.07
C ILE A 711 30.28 -2.64 -14.57
N LYS A 712 29.44 -2.67 -15.60
CA LYS A 712 28.76 -1.49 -16.14
C LYS A 712 27.26 -1.64 -15.96
N LEU A 713 26.60 -0.61 -15.41
CA LEU A 713 25.15 -0.49 -15.53
C LEU A 713 24.84 0.03 -16.93
N GLN A 714 24.24 -0.79 -17.79
CA GLN A 714 23.84 -0.36 -19.12
C GLN A 714 22.87 0.84 -19.02
N HIS A 715 22.98 1.76 -19.98
CA HIS A 715 22.27 3.06 -20.00
C HIS A 715 22.68 4.07 -18.91
N TYR A 716 23.48 3.68 -17.91
CA TYR A 716 24.05 4.57 -16.89
C TYR A 716 25.52 4.22 -16.61
N SER A 717 26.31 4.04 -17.66
CA SER A 717 27.75 3.78 -17.55
C SER A 717 28.46 4.97 -16.89
N ASP A 718 29.64 4.71 -16.30
CA ASP A 718 30.46 5.78 -15.73
C ASP A 718 30.74 6.90 -16.76
N GLU A 719 30.98 6.53 -18.02
CA GLU A 719 31.17 7.48 -19.13
C GLU A 719 29.93 8.36 -19.35
N GLN A 720 28.74 7.75 -19.39
CA GLN A 720 27.47 8.46 -19.57
C GLN A 720 27.17 9.42 -18.42
N VAL A 721 27.42 9.00 -17.18
CA VAL A 721 27.21 9.84 -15.99
C VAL A 721 28.23 10.97 -15.93
N MET A 722 29.51 10.67 -16.21
CA MET A 722 30.56 11.67 -16.20
C MET A 722 30.38 12.70 -17.31
N ALA A 723 29.92 12.31 -18.50
CA ALA A 723 29.60 13.22 -19.59
C ALA A 723 28.54 14.27 -19.17
N LYS A 724 27.50 13.85 -18.43
CA LYS A 724 26.50 14.79 -17.88
C LYS A 724 27.11 15.81 -16.93
N SER A 725 27.95 15.38 -15.99
CA SER A 725 28.48 16.28 -14.96
C SER A 725 29.62 17.15 -15.48
N ALA A 726 30.48 16.63 -16.36
CA ALA A 726 31.68 17.31 -16.81
C ALA A 726 31.36 18.61 -17.57
N VAL A 727 30.28 18.63 -18.35
CA VAL A 727 29.87 19.82 -19.11
C VAL A 727 29.41 21.00 -18.24
N LEU A 728 29.07 20.76 -16.97
CA LEU A 728 28.78 21.84 -16.01
C LEU A 728 30.04 22.42 -15.38
N CYS A 729 31.12 21.65 -15.35
CA CYS A 729 32.41 22.08 -14.77
C CYS A 729 33.33 22.75 -15.80
N GLN A 730 32.98 22.68 -17.09
CA GLN A 730 33.67 23.37 -18.16
C GLN A 730 33.10 24.80 -18.25
N ALA A 731 33.82 25.74 -17.63
CA ALA A 731 33.54 27.17 -17.67
C ALA A 731 33.87 27.77 -19.03
#